data_AF-A0A915V5Z2-F1
#
_entry.id   AF-A0A915V5Z2-F1
#
_cell.length_a   1.000
_cell.length_b   1.000
_cell.length_c   1.000
_cell.angle_alpha   90.00
_cell.angle_beta   90.00
_cell.angle_gamma   90.00
#
_symmetry.space_group_name_H-M   'P 1'
#
loop_
_entity.id
_entity.type
_entity.pdbx_description
1 polymer ?
#
loop_
_entity_poly.entity_id
_entity_poly.type
_entity_poly.pdbx_seq_one_letter_code
_entity_poly.pdbx_strand_id
1 'polypeptide(L)'
;MISESSSWSIIAKLPSDRVRKWLARVLPARPVVRIALLGLVLLILAFALSRVLSPRQRFASFELPYVQDFSDVDIKLWFSDRGVWSLREGMLAQTANLEQPAHIFAPYRLAADQPYHLSVYLRLAKNTRSAGISFNAQYPHLTDQLHRVTINRSEGEGVNLVAGYTDPDGNFVNQVTVSLDTDAQQYRLDLYVLDKTYTVQLNGQTLIERRPLFYPNGLIGFYSLGPVRFDTLKITTAKAEQPSEQIYISDFDSKPGGAGWVPFSGEWKISQGELIQANPAAQDAGIGYQGGAFENYVLKVNLRHLIGVGGGLLFNMASPYQLNDAHMVRYSDQTNSLFWGYFDAAGMFFRQGAQALPDPGHEPRQIRVYSGESSYDIFVDDTLVARNVPLQRSNGHIGLITSRSSVAYALVEAFPLFDNTPLVLVKTDERLPPSPTSVPQTLPQDAALPKTKPAATATTGAVATPGPTATPLVANSPLVTSGADRPWRGVFSGDLRTSGWQVISGRWRFANEALLQEDSTGYDLSIVYTGGAFRNYTLEVALSHRAGNGAGVLFNMPYANRLAGAYMFRYSDRRPGGVFWGYYDKTGKFVGQGYANVDPPGASRHVIRIVSSDASYSIFLDGILLASDVPFINGQNFGYVGLITARSASVFESVGVSAVGRAASTPVPSAPAVIPPLTAPGRYGGVSGFPDQRIVGGKWNITQGVFTQAVPNPADYMLNTGIYASNYTIQADITLPDTPDSGGGFMIHMPEQSRKSGAAIVRFIRGGEGVFWGVYDEAGIFRGRGSAKLNPKLQGGSQLRLVVRGNNVDIFVDDRTIASGVRLPRAEGWISLVAYGGPVTLANVEITVGLDQ
;
A
#
# COMPACT_ATOMS: atom_id res chain seq x y z
N MET A 1 35.14 -40.91 69.76
CA MET A 1 33.89 -41.71 69.70
C MET A 1 32.86 -40.81 69.02
N ILE A 2 32.15 -41.18 67.92
CA ILE A 2 31.47 -42.45 67.58
C ILE A 2 30.22 -42.62 68.48
N SER A 3 28.99 -42.84 67.99
CA SER A 3 28.51 -43.30 66.67
C SER A 3 27.35 -42.41 66.10
N GLU A 4 27.06 -42.40 64.78
CA GLU A 4 26.01 -43.16 64.01
C GLU A 4 24.55 -42.88 64.41
N SER A 5 23.54 -42.84 63.52
CA SER A 5 23.43 -42.83 62.04
C SER A 5 22.03 -42.23 61.68
N SER A 6 21.46 -42.17 60.46
CA SER A 6 21.73 -42.65 59.09
C SER A 6 21.01 -41.68 58.10
N SER A 7 20.90 -41.81 56.77
CA SER A 7 21.34 -42.78 55.73
C SER A 7 21.46 -42.03 54.37
N TRP A 8 21.61 -42.72 53.23
CA TRP A 8 21.63 -42.16 51.87
C TRP A 8 20.96 -43.12 50.87
N SER A 9 20.20 -42.64 49.87
CA SER A 9 19.69 -43.49 48.77
C SER A 9 19.16 -42.76 47.50
N ILE A 10 20.04 -42.13 46.71
CA ILE A 10 19.83 -42.02 45.24
C ILE A 10 21.08 -42.55 44.52
N ILE A 11 20.87 -43.50 43.61
CA ILE A 11 21.94 -44.34 43.06
C ILE A 11 22.54 -43.70 41.80
N ALA A 12 23.66 -43.01 41.97
CA ALA A 12 24.57 -42.74 40.86
C ALA A 12 25.31 -44.03 40.48
N LYS A 13 25.03 -44.61 39.31
CA LYS A 13 25.73 -45.80 38.82
C LYS A 13 27.21 -45.48 38.57
N LEU A 14 28.08 -45.96 39.46
CA LEU A 14 29.53 -45.99 39.24
C LEU A 14 29.84 -46.75 37.92
N PRO A 15 30.73 -46.24 37.06
CA PRO A 15 31.16 -46.98 35.89
C PRO A 15 31.96 -48.21 36.32
N SER A 16 31.75 -49.33 35.63
CA SER A 16 32.34 -50.62 36.00
C SER A 16 33.86 -50.59 36.03
N ASP A 17 34.46 -51.57 36.71
CA ASP A 17 35.90 -51.65 36.99
C ASP A 17 36.80 -51.63 35.73
N ARG A 18 36.22 -51.92 34.55
CA ARG A 18 36.85 -51.72 33.23
C ARG A 18 37.20 -50.25 32.95
N VAL A 19 36.38 -49.29 33.38
CA VAL A 19 36.59 -47.85 33.15
C VAL A 19 37.68 -47.28 34.05
N ARG A 20 37.76 -47.69 35.33
CA ARG A 20 38.91 -47.35 36.20
C ARG A 20 40.22 -47.88 35.61
N LYS A 21 40.23 -49.13 35.14
CA LYS A 21 41.40 -49.76 34.49
C LYS A 21 41.72 -49.19 33.10
N TRP A 22 40.78 -48.50 32.45
CA TRP A 22 41.01 -47.76 31.20
C TRP A 22 41.59 -46.37 31.46
N LEU A 23 41.01 -45.57 32.37
CA LEU A 23 41.53 -44.25 32.74
C LEU A 23 42.97 -44.31 33.27
N ALA A 24 43.32 -45.36 34.02
CA ALA A 24 44.68 -45.61 34.50
C ALA A 24 45.70 -45.97 33.40
N ARG A 25 45.26 -46.24 32.16
CA ARG A 25 46.13 -46.57 31.01
C ARG A 25 46.29 -45.44 29.99
N VAL A 26 45.46 -44.38 30.06
CA VAL A 26 45.39 -43.32 29.02
C VAL A 26 46.07 -42.01 29.45
N LEU A 27 46.43 -41.86 30.73
CA LEU A 27 47.12 -40.66 31.25
C LEU A 27 48.67 -40.86 31.31
N PRO A 28 49.46 -40.28 30.38
CA PRO A 28 50.91 -40.31 30.48
C PRO A 28 51.41 -39.50 31.68
N ALA A 29 52.36 -40.05 32.42
CA ALA A 29 52.92 -39.44 33.65
C ALA A 29 53.90 -38.29 33.36
N ARG A 30 53.43 -37.22 32.69
CA ARG A 30 54.20 -35.99 32.44
C ARG A 30 53.52 -34.79 33.11
N PRO A 31 54.20 -34.04 34.01
CA PRO A 31 53.57 -32.96 34.78
C PRO A 31 53.02 -31.84 33.90
N VAL A 32 53.65 -31.59 32.75
CA VAL A 32 53.19 -30.64 31.71
C VAL A 32 51.72 -30.87 31.32
N VAL A 33 51.29 -32.12 31.17
CA VAL A 33 49.91 -32.47 30.77
C VAL A 33 48.91 -32.14 31.90
N ARG A 34 49.32 -32.29 33.17
CA ARG A 34 48.47 -31.91 34.31
C ARG A 34 48.35 -30.39 34.45
N ILE A 35 49.42 -29.64 34.20
CA ILE A 35 49.39 -28.17 34.17
C ILE A 35 48.50 -27.67 33.02
N ALA A 36 48.62 -28.27 31.83
CA ALA A 36 47.77 -27.95 30.69
C ALA A 36 46.27 -28.23 30.97
N LEU A 37 45.93 -29.37 31.59
CA LEU A 37 44.56 -29.64 32.02
C LEU A 37 44.06 -28.63 33.06
N LEU A 38 44.89 -28.25 34.04
CA LEU A 38 44.51 -27.29 35.06
C LEU A 38 44.26 -25.89 34.46
N GLY A 39 45.10 -25.46 33.52
CA GLY A 39 44.90 -24.22 32.75
C GLY A 39 43.63 -24.26 31.90
N LEU A 40 43.33 -25.39 31.25
CA LEU A 40 42.08 -25.58 30.50
C LEU A 40 40.85 -25.52 31.42
N VAL A 41 40.90 -26.16 32.59
CA VAL A 41 39.82 -26.10 33.58
C VAL A 41 39.64 -24.68 34.12
N LEU A 42 40.72 -23.93 34.38
CA LEU A 42 40.64 -22.53 34.80
C LEU A 42 40.08 -21.62 33.69
N LEU A 43 40.42 -21.85 32.42
CA LEU A 43 39.81 -21.15 31.27
C LEU A 43 38.30 -21.43 31.15
N ILE A 44 37.89 -22.70 31.26
CA ILE A 44 36.48 -23.08 31.27
C ILE A 44 35.75 -22.46 32.47
N LEU A 45 36.39 -22.42 33.64
CA LEU A 45 35.81 -21.82 34.85
C LEU A 45 35.68 -20.30 34.70
N ALA A 46 36.67 -19.60 34.14
CA ALA A 46 36.61 -18.16 33.87
C ALA A 46 35.55 -17.81 32.81
N PHE A 47 35.40 -18.65 31.76
CA PHE A 47 34.35 -18.50 30.75
C PHE A 47 32.94 -18.77 31.32
N ALA A 48 32.81 -19.73 32.24
CA ALA A 48 31.57 -19.95 32.99
C ALA A 48 31.28 -18.77 33.95
N LEU A 49 32.30 -18.25 34.64
CA LEU A 49 32.15 -17.13 35.56
C LEU A 49 31.76 -15.85 34.83
N SER A 50 32.37 -15.53 33.69
CA SER A 50 32.01 -14.35 32.89
C SER A 50 30.56 -14.44 32.39
N ARG A 51 30.10 -15.62 31.97
CA ARG A 51 28.69 -15.88 31.61
C ARG A 51 27.70 -15.75 32.78
N VAL A 52 28.14 -15.98 34.03
CA VAL A 52 27.29 -15.89 35.24
C VAL A 52 27.32 -14.49 35.86
N LEU A 53 28.47 -13.82 35.82
CA LEU A 53 28.71 -12.48 36.35
C LEU A 53 28.38 -11.35 35.37
N SER A 54 28.02 -11.64 34.10
CA SER A 54 27.45 -10.64 33.19
C SER A 54 26.31 -9.88 33.91
N PRO A 55 26.35 -8.54 34.01
CA PRO A 55 25.39 -7.80 34.83
C PRO A 55 23.98 -7.92 34.25
N ARG A 56 23.16 -8.78 34.86
CA ARG A 56 21.74 -8.98 34.52
C ARG A 56 20.90 -7.81 35.04
N GLN A 57 21.13 -6.64 34.48
CA GLN A 57 20.35 -5.45 34.76
C GLN A 57 18.88 -5.73 34.43
N ARG A 58 18.01 -5.57 35.42
CA ARG A 58 16.58 -5.83 35.28
C ARG A 58 15.89 -4.58 34.75
N PHE A 59 15.55 -4.60 33.48
CA PHE A 59 14.70 -3.59 32.87
C PHE A 59 13.26 -3.80 33.31
N ALA A 60 12.53 -2.70 33.56
CA ALA A 60 11.08 -2.75 33.61
C ALA A 60 10.53 -2.95 32.20
N SER A 61 9.32 -3.48 32.07
CA SER A 61 8.62 -3.50 30.79
C SER A 61 8.02 -2.13 30.47
N PHE A 62 7.87 -1.78 29.19
CA PHE A 62 6.93 -0.73 28.82
C PHE A 62 5.49 -1.20 29.08
N GLU A 63 4.72 -0.44 29.85
CA GLU A 63 3.26 -0.60 29.92
C GLU A 63 2.62 0.17 28.77
N LEU A 64 1.84 -0.50 27.91
CA LEU A 64 1.26 0.12 26.71
C LEU A 64 -0.22 0.49 26.95
N PRO A 65 -0.67 1.71 26.60
CA PRO A 65 0.07 2.77 25.92
C PRO A 65 1.04 3.54 26.85
N TYR A 66 2.30 3.63 26.43
CA TYR A 66 3.32 4.45 27.08
C TYR A 66 3.40 5.81 26.37
N VAL A 67 3.46 6.89 27.14
CA VAL A 67 3.70 8.25 26.65
C VAL A 67 4.76 8.89 27.53
N GLN A 68 5.75 9.51 26.89
CA GLN A 68 6.77 10.32 27.52
C GLN A 68 6.81 11.67 26.80
N ASP A 69 6.10 12.66 27.36
CA ASP A 69 6.56 14.05 27.18
C ASP A 69 7.88 14.22 27.97
N PHE A 70 8.76 15.11 27.52
CA PHE A 70 10.10 15.23 28.09
C PHE A 70 10.23 16.42 29.04
N SER A 71 9.17 16.76 29.79
CA SER A 71 9.21 17.85 30.78
C SER A 71 9.97 17.47 32.05
N ASP A 72 9.59 16.35 32.67
CA ASP A 72 10.02 15.98 34.05
C ASP A 72 10.84 14.67 34.13
N VAL A 73 11.30 14.12 33.01
CA VAL A 73 11.98 12.81 32.98
C VAL A 73 13.47 12.87 33.39
N ASP A 74 13.88 12.05 34.36
CA ASP A 74 15.30 11.95 34.72
C ASP A 74 16.10 11.14 33.69
N ILE A 75 16.58 11.83 32.65
CA ILE A 75 17.44 11.29 31.60
C ILE A 75 18.79 10.75 32.11
N LYS A 76 19.17 10.96 33.38
CA LYS A 76 20.37 10.34 33.97
C LYS A 76 20.20 8.84 34.21
N LEU A 77 18.95 8.36 34.24
CA LEU A 77 18.60 6.95 34.34
C LEU A 77 18.56 6.26 32.96
N TRP A 78 18.75 7.00 31.86
CA TRP A 78 18.77 6.50 30.49
C TRP A 78 20.21 6.14 30.08
N PHE A 79 20.36 5.11 29.25
CA PHE A 79 21.66 4.64 28.79
C PHE A 79 22.11 5.46 27.59
N SER A 80 23.17 6.27 27.73
CA SER A 80 23.72 7.07 26.63
C SER A 80 25.05 6.53 26.12
N ASP A 81 25.23 6.53 24.81
CA ASP A 81 26.54 6.44 24.14
C ASP A 81 26.81 7.79 23.46
N ARG A 82 27.83 8.50 23.93
CA ARG A 82 28.27 9.83 23.44
C ARG A 82 27.15 10.90 23.44
N GLY A 83 27.48 12.06 22.86
CA GLY A 83 26.58 13.20 22.73
C GLY A 83 26.42 14.02 24.00
N VAL A 84 25.71 15.15 23.87
CA VAL A 84 25.29 16.00 24.99
C VAL A 84 23.77 16.05 24.98
N TRP A 85 23.18 15.08 25.67
CA TRP A 85 21.73 14.92 25.85
C TRP A 85 21.26 15.76 27.04
N SER A 86 20.19 16.52 26.84
CA SER A 86 19.65 17.47 27.82
C SER A 86 18.14 17.65 27.61
N LEU A 87 17.39 18.04 28.63
CA LEU A 87 16.03 18.52 28.44
C LEU A 87 16.03 20.00 28.10
N ARG A 88 15.26 20.41 27.09
CA ARG A 88 15.04 21.81 26.71
C ARG A 88 13.61 22.00 26.19
N GLU A 89 12.89 22.96 26.74
CA GLU A 89 11.56 23.36 26.22
C GLU A 89 10.56 22.17 26.12
N GLY A 90 10.59 21.25 27.09
CA GLY A 90 9.75 20.04 27.11
C GLY A 90 10.20 18.91 26.15
N MET A 91 11.35 19.08 25.48
CA MET A 91 11.92 18.14 24.50
C MET A 91 13.24 17.54 24.96
N LEU A 92 13.53 16.31 24.53
CA LEU A 92 14.85 15.70 24.63
C LEU A 92 15.76 16.26 23.53
N ALA A 93 16.77 17.05 23.92
CA ALA A 93 17.69 17.71 23.01
C ALA A 93 19.09 17.08 23.04
N GLN A 94 19.53 16.57 21.89
CA GLN A 94 20.95 16.45 21.57
C GLN A 94 21.43 17.84 21.16
N THR A 95 22.50 18.35 21.80
CA THR A 95 22.97 19.73 21.58
C THR A 95 24.40 19.89 21.05
N ALA A 96 25.15 18.80 20.86
CA ALA A 96 26.52 18.83 20.38
C ALA A 96 26.59 18.53 18.88
N ASN A 97 27.34 19.33 18.13
CA ASN A 97 27.77 18.90 16.80
C ASN A 97 28.78 17.75 16.96
N LEU A 98 28.61 16.64 16.25
CA LEU A 98 29.40 15.41 16.45
C LEU A 98 29.98 14.86 15.15
N GLU A 99 31.22 14.38 15.21
CA GLU A 99 31.86 13.58 14.14
C GLU A 99 31.62 12.06 14.29
N GLN A 100 31.02 11.62 15.39
CA GLN A 100 30.61 10.24 15.61
C GLN A 100 29.15 10.19 16.07
N PRO A 101 28.38 9.14 15.74
CA PRO A 101 27.00 9.04 16.20
C PRO A 101 26.91 8.99 17.73
N ALA A 102 25.81 9.52 18.26
CA ALA A 102 25.41 9.34 19.65
C ALA A 102 24.04 8.67 19.73
N HIS A 103 23.84 7.90 20.81
CA HIS A 103 22.58 7.24 21.14
C HIS A 103 22.15 7.56 22.57
N ILE A 104 20.84 7.49 22.85
CA ILE A 104 20.31 7.42 24.23
C ILE A 104 19.08 6.53 24.29
N PHE A 105 19.01 5.62 25.26
CA PHE A 105 17.98 4.58 25.39
C PHE A 105 17.22 4.66 26.71
N ALA A 106 15.90 4.56 26.64
CA ALA A 106 15.04 4.51 27.81
C ALA A 106 15.28 3.22 28.62
N PRO A 107 15.22 3.24 29.97
CA PRO A 107 15.55 2.10 30.82
C PRO A 107 14.45 0.99 30.87
N TYR A 108 13.66 0.87 29.82
CA TYR A 108 12.52 -0.04 29.68
C TYR A 108 12.71 -0.96 28.47
N ARG A 109 12.20 -2.19 28.58
CA ARG A 109 12.25 -3.19 27.50
C ARG A 109 10.85 -3.51 26.99
N LEU A 110 10.73 -3.77 25.69
CA LEU A 110 9.54 -4.39 25.10
C LEU A 110 9.48 -5.89 25.40
N ALA A 111 8.27 -6.42 25.57
CA ALA A 111 8.03 -7.85 25.74
C ALA A 111 8.30 -8.62 24.42
N ALA A 112 8.74 -9.88 24.53
CA ALA A 112 9.40 -10.61 23.44
C ALA A 112 8.54 -10.92 22.21
N ASP A 113 7.22 -10.80 22.30
CA ASP A 113 6.24 -11.11 21.24
C ASP A 113 5.19 -9.98 21.07
N GLN A 114 5.44 -8.79 21.61
CA GLN A 114 4.45 -7.68 21.66
C GLN A 114 4.56 -6.79 20.40
N PRO A 115 3.54 -6.77 19.50
CA PRO A 115 3.53 -5.83 18.39
C PRO A 115 3.33 -4.41 18.92
N TYR A 116 4.11 -3.45 18.42
CA TYR A 116 4.07 -2.07 18.90
C TYR A 116 4.20 -1.07 17.77
N HIS A 117 3.60 0.09 18.00
CA HIS A 117 3.70 1.28 17.18
C HIS A 117 4.38 2.36 18.03
N LEU A 118 5.49 2.91 17.52
CA LEU A 118 6.26 4.00 18.12
C LEU A 118 6.05 5.23 17.26
N SER A 119 5.58 6.34 17.84
CA SER A 119 5.50 7.66 17.20
C SER A 119 6.38 8.65 17.97
N VAL A 120 7.12 9.49 17.25
CA VAL A 120 7.88 10.61 17.83
C VAL A 120 8.04 11.75 16.83
N TYR A 121 8.04 12.99 17.31
CA TYR A 121 8.38 14.16 16.50
C TYR A 121 9.86 14.51 16.69
N LEU A 122 10.54 14.91 15.61
CA LEU A 122 11.97 15.24 15.63
C LEU A 122 12.27 16.51 14.82
N ARG A 123 12.91 17.47 15.48
CA ARG A 123 13.27 18.81 14.95
C ARG A 123 14.77 18.87 14.67
N LEU A 124 15.13 18.89 13.38
CA LEU A 124 16.52 18.84 12.91
C LEU A 124 17.11 20.26 12.80
N ALA A 125 18.26 20.49 13.43
CA ALA A 125 19.03 21.71 13.23
C ALA A 125 19.64 21.77 11.81
N LYS A 126 20.06 22.95 11.34
CA LYS A 126 20.69 23.10 10.00
C LYS A 126 21.94 22.23 9.79
N ASN A 127 22.62 21.84 10.87
CA ASN A 127 23.85 21.02 10.84
C ASN A 127 23.64 19.58 11.33
N THR A 128 22.40 19.09 11.43
CA THR A 128 22.16 17.64 11.66
C THR A 128 22.49 16.87 10.38
N ARG A 129 23.49 15.97 10.43
CA ARG A 129 23.81 15.07 9.29
C ARG A 129 22.92 13.83 9.28
N SER A 130 22.51 13.35 10.45
CA SER A 130 21.51 12.28 10.57
C SER A 130 20.84 12.30 11.94
N ALA A 131 19.54 11.98 12.02
CA ALA A 131 18.84 11.74 13.28
C ALA A 131 17.63 10.82 13.12
N GLY A 132 17.20 10.20 14.21
CA GLY A 132 16.03 9.32 14.22
C GLY A 132 15.97 8.42 15.45
N ILE A 133 15.40 7.23 15.28
CA ILE A 133 15.15 6.26 16.35
C ILE A 133 16.06 5.04 16.25
N SER A 134 16.46 4.52 17.41
CA SER A 134 17.05 3.18 17.57
C SER A 134 16.03 2.31 18.32
N PHE A 135 15.73 1.12 17.81
CA PHE A 135 14.72 0.24 18.40
C PHE A 135 15.18 -1.22 18.43
N ASN A 136 14.57 -2.00 19.32
CA ASN A 136 14.97 -3.38 19.63
C ASN A 136 16.47 -3.53 19.91
N ALA A 137 17.07 -2.55 20.61
CA ALA A 137 18.48 -2.61 20.98
C ALA A 137 18.73 -3.70 22.04
N GLN A 138 19.72 -4.57 21.80
CA GLN A 138 20.04 -5.70 22.65
C GLN A 138 21.07 -5.31 23.71
N TYR A 139 20.65 -5.19 24.97
CA TYR A 139 21.59 -5.02 26.08
C TYR A 139 22.48 -6.27 26.26
N PRO A 140 23.81 -6.15 26.43
CA PRO A 140 24.59 -4.91 26.63
C PRO A 140 25.08 -4.21 25.35
N HIS A 141 24.95 -4.83 24.18
CA HIS A 141 25.39 -4.34 22.87
C HIS A 141 24.45 -3.27 22.27
N LEU A 142 24.16 -2.22 23.05
CA LEU A 142 23.12 -1.23 22.73
C LEU A 142 23.41 -0.39 21.47
N THR A 143 24.67 -0.33 20.99
CA THR A 143 25.08 0.32 19.74
C THR A 143 25.24 -0.67 18.58
N ASP A 144 25.58 -1.92 18.88
CA ASP A 144 26.09 -2.91 17.93
C ASP A 144 25.03 -3.95 17.54
N GLN A 145 23.88 -3.99 18.24
CA GLN A 145 22.81 -4.96 17.99
C GLN A 145 21.45 -4.27 18.15
N LEU A 146 21.06 -3.50 17.13
CA LEU A 146 19.86 -2.67 17.12
C LEU A 146 19.28 -2.53 15.71
N HIS A 147 18.02 -2.14 15.61
CA HIS A 147 17.46 -1.52 14.40
C HIS A 147 17.52 0.00 14.49
N ARG A 148 17.69 0.67 13.35
CA ARG A 148 17.72 2.13 13.24
C ARG A 148 16.95 2.62 12.03
N VAL A 149 16.16 3.67 12.24
CA VAL A 149 15.49 4.43 11.19
C VAL A 149 15.87 5.89 11.37
N THR A 150 16.42 6.50 10.33
CA THR A 150 17.06 7.82 10.37
C THR A 150 16.80 8.63 9.12
N ILE A 151 16.63 9.93 9.30
CA ILE A 151 16.65 10.91 8.21
C ILE A 151 18.10 11.37 8.08
N ASN A 152 18.69 11.14 6.91
CA ASN A 152 20.06 11.52 6.58
C ASN A 152 20.05 12.75 5.66
N ARG A 153 20.95 13.70 5.91
CA ARG A 153 21.24 14.85 5.05
C ARG A 153 22.68 14.76 4.56
N SER A 154 22.88 14.87 3.25
CA SER A 154 24.20 14.86 2.62
C SER A 154 24.28 16.01 1.60
N GLU A 155 25.42 16.71 1.57
CA GLU A 155 25.60 17.84 0.67
C GLU A 155 25.68 17.36 -0.79
N GLY A 156 24.67 17.71 -1.59
CA GLY A 156 24.56 17.33 -3.01
C GLY A 156 23.76 16.05 -3.27
N GLU A 157 23.53 15.19 -2.28
CA GLU A 157 22.75 13.94 -2.42
C GLU A 157 21.33 14.04 -1.83
N GLY A 158 20.95 15.22 -1.33
CA GLY A 158 19.62 15.51 -0.80
C GLY A 158 19.35 14.93 0.59
N VAL A 159 18.06 14.79 0.90
CA VAL A 159 17.58 14.21 2.17
C VAL A 159 17.03 12.82 1.91
N ASN A 160 17.37 11.86 2.75
CA ASN A 160 17.03 10.46 2.54
C ASN A 160 16.56 9.81 3.85
N LEU A 161 15.38 9.19 3.84
CA LEU A 161 14.95 8.29 4.91
C LEU A 161 15.65 6.93 4.72
N VAL A 162 16.46 6.53 5.69
CA VAL A 162 17.25 5.30 5.68
C VAL A 162 16.82 4.41 6.82
N ALA A 163 16.61 3.13 6.55
CA ALA A 163 16.32 2.15 7.59
C ALA A 163 17.19 0.89 7.45
N GLY A 164 17.55 0.30 8.58
CA GLY A 164 18.40 -0.88 8.64
C GLY A 164 18.70 -1.31 10.07
N TYR A 165 19.73 -2.13 10.23
CA TYR A 165 20.19 -2.62 11.54
C TYR A 165 21.72 -2.49 11.68
N THR A 166 22.23 -2.41 12.91
CA THR A 166 23.67 -2.62 13.16
C THR A 166 23.91 -4.11 13.31
N ASP A 167 24.85 -4.69 12.57
CA ASP A 167 25.28 -6.09 12.72
C ASP A 167 26.22 -6.28 13.93
N PRO A 168 26.40 -7.52 14.44
CA PRO A 168 27.18 -7.77 15.67
C PRO A 168 28.65 -7.34 15.63
N ASP A 169 29.19 -7.01 14.45
CA ASP A 169 30.55 -6.48 14.26
C ASP A 169 30.58 -4.92 14.27
N GLY A 170 29.42 -4.28 14.46
CA GLY A 170 29.25 -2.83 14.58
C GLY A 170 28.89 -2.10 13.29
N ASN A 171 28.68 -2.81 12.18
CA ASN A 171 28.45 -2.19 10.87
C ASN A 171 26.96 -1.96 10.62
N PHE A 172 26.60 -0.81 10.05
CA PHE A 172 25.19 -0.54 9.70
C PHE A 172 24.82 -1.14 8.35
N VAL A 173 23.99 -2.18 8.38
CA VAL A 173 23.40 -2.82 7.20
C VAL A 173 22.15 -2.05 6.79
N ASN A 174 22.30 -1.25 5.73
CA ASN A 174 21.21 -0.51 5.09
C ASN A 174 20.23 -1.48 4.41
N GLN A 175 18.97 -1.51 4.85
CA GLN A 175 17.89 -2.35 4.28
C GLN A 175 17.05 -1.62 3.23
N VAL A 176 17.06 -0.28 3.22
CA VAL A 176 16.34 0.58 2.28
C VAL A 176 16.75 2.05 2.47
N THR A 177 16.77 2.78 1.36
CA THR A 177 16.94 4.22 1.32
C THR A 177 15.85 4.81 0.42
N VAL A 178 15.16 5.83 0.89
CA VAL A 178 14.10 6.55 0.18
C VAL A 178 14.46 8.02 0.16
N SER A 179 14.70 8.58 -1.02
CA SER A 179 14.95 10.01 -1.17
C SER A 179 13.67 10.81 -0.90
N LEU A 180 13.82 11.95 -0.23
CA LEU A 180 12.73 12.86 0.10
C LEU A 180 12.87 14.12 -0.76
N ASP A 181 11.78 14.55 -1.39
CA ASP A 181 11.78 15.70 -2.30
C ASP A 181 12.01 17.05 -1.58
N THR A 182 11.91 17.08 -0.25
CA THR A 182 12.01 18.31 0.58
C THR A 182 12.79 18.09 1.88
N ASP A 183 13.58 19.09 2.26
CA ASP A 183 14.23 19.17 3.58
C ASP A 183 13.37 19.96 4.59
N ALA A 184 12.68 19.25 5.49
CA ALA A 184 11.86 19.86 6.53
C ALA A 184 12.66 20.07 7.83
N GLN A 185 12.31 21.11 8.59
CA GLN A 185 12.93 21.34 9.91
C GLN A 185 12.33 20.47 11.02
N GLN A 186 11.11 19.96 10.81
CA GLN A 186 10.41 19.03 11.69
C GLN A 186 9.93 17.83 10.87
N TYR A 187 9.99 16.65 11.46
CA TYR A 187 9.39 15.44 10.94
C TYR A 187 8.66 14.71 12.06
N ARG A 188 7.65 13.93 11.69
CA ARG A 188 7.04 12.90 12.53
C ARG A 188 7.46 11.53 11.99
N LEU A 189 7.91 10.65 12.87
CA LEU A 189 8.35 9.30 12.51
C LEU A 189 7.50 8.27 13.26
N ASP A 190 6.69 7.53 12.52
CA ASP A 190 5.82 6.46 13.02
C ASP A 190 6.38 5.10 12.57
N LEU A 191 6.67 4.22 13.52
CA LEU A 191 7.28 2.92 13.30
C LEU A 191 6.34 1.82 13.81
N TYR A 192 5.85 1.00 12.90
CA TYR A 192 4.98 -0.15 13.18
C TYR A 192 5.82 -1.43 13.17
N VAL A 193 6.13 -1.99 14.34
CA VAL A 193 6.81 -3.28 14.47
C VAL A 193 5.76 -4.38 14.65
N LEU A 194 5.69 -5.27 13.66
CA LEU A 194 4.65 -6.29 13.48
C LEU A 194 5.32 -7.65 13.24
N ASP A 195 5.24 -8.54 14.23
CA ASP A 195 5.88 -9.87 14.22
C ASP A 195 7.36 -9.78 13.80
N LYS A 196 7.73 -10.31 12.62
CA LYS A 196 9.09 -10.33 12.09
C LYS A 196 9.38 -9.20 11.10
N THR A 197 8.57 -8.14 11.11
CA THR A 197 8.74 -7.00 10.19
C THR A 197 8.58 -5.65 10.89
N TYR A 198 9.08 -4.60 10.25
CA TYR A 198 8.72 -3.22 10.57
C TYR A 198 8.32 -2.43 9.32
N THR A 199 7.39 -1.50 9.50
CA THR A 199 6.98 -0.50 8.51
C THR A 199 7.21 0.88 9.11
N VAL A 200 7.80 1.79 8.33
CA VAL A 200 8.01 3.20 8.71
C VAL A 200 7.07 4.07 7.90
N GLN A 201 6.37 4.96 8.60
CA GLN A 201 5.78 6.15 8.01
C GLN A 201 6.58 7.39 8.40
N LEU A 202 6.69 8.33 7.48
CA LEU A 202 7.25 9.66 7.71
C LEU A 202 6.14 10.67 7.42
N ASN A 203 5.79 11.51 8.39
CA ASN A 203 4.66 12.44 8.31
C ASN A 203 3.35 11.74 7.86
N GLY A 204 3.10 10.52 8.35
CA GLY A 204 1.96 9.68 7.95
C GLY A 204 2.09 8.95 6.60
N GLN A 205 3.11 9.24 5.78
CA GLN A 205 3.33 8.54 4.51
C GLN A 205 4.10 7.23 4.73
N THR A 206 3.52 6.08 4.39
CA THR A 206 4.24 4.80 4.31
C THR A 206 5.31 4.85 3.21
N LEU A 207 6.55 5.19 3.60
CA LEU A 207 7.71 5.21 2.69
C LEU A 207 8.48 3.88 2.69
N ILE A 208 8.45 3.16 3.82
CA ILE A 208 9.24 1.93 3.99
C ILE A 208 8.30 0.84 4.53
N GLU A 209 7.85 -0.06 3.65
CA GLU A 209 6.95 -1.15 4.03
C GLU A 209 7.69 -2.48 4.28
N ARG A 210 7.25 -3.23 5.31
CA ARG A 210 7.56 -4.64 5.62
C ARG A 210 9.05 -5.02 5.56
N ARG A 211 9.94 -4.20 6.12
CA ARG A 211 11.37 -4.55 6.23
C ARG A 211 11.56 -5.70 7.25
N PRO A 212 12.44 -6.69 6.99
CA PRO A 212 12.72 -7.77 7.94
C PRO A 212 13.28 -7.29 9.28
N LEU A 213 12.78 -7.86 10.38
CA LEU A 213 13.19 -7.56 11.75
C LEU A 213 14.27 -8.55 12.23
N PHE A 214 15.54 -8.15 12.13
CA PHE A 214 16.70 -8.92 12.59
C PHE A 214 16.75 -9.09 14.13
N TYR A 215 16.62 -8.02 14.91
CA TYR A 215 16.54 -8.08 16.37
C TYR A 215 15.09 -8.03 16.88
N PRO A 216 14.57 -9.09 17.53
CA PRO A 216 13.22 -9.13 18.08
C PRO A 216 13.18 -8.57 19.51
N ASN A 217 12.61 -7.37 19.66
CA ASN A 217 12.34 -6.68 20.93
C ASN A 217 13.58 -6.33 21.78
N GLY A 218 13.54 -5.20 22.49
CA GLY A 218 14.70 -4.67 23.21
C GLY A 218 14.41 -3.33 23.85
N LEU A 219 15.44 -2.51 24.01
CA LEU A 219 15.29 -1.11 24.41
C LEU A 219 14.90 -0.25 23.19
N ILE A 220 14.23 0.86 23.47
CA ILE A 220 13.95 1.95 22.53
C ILE A 220 14.81 3.16 22.91
N GLY A 221 15.27 3.89 21.91
CA GLY A 221 16.09 5.07 22.08
C GLY A 221 16.17 5.95 20.84
N PHE A 222 16.99 6.98 20.94
CA PHE A 222 17.20 7.99 19.92
C PHE A 222 18.62 7.94 19.38
N TYR A 223 18.80 8.39 18.15
CA TYR A 223 20.07 8.45 17.45
C TYR A 223 20.29 9.86 16.89
N SER A 224 21.52 10.36 16.95
CA SER A 224 21.91 11.50 16.13
C SER A 224 23.40 11.63 15.82
N LEU A 225 23.67 12.24 14.67
CA LEU A 225 24.95 12.75 14.20
C LEU A 225 24.78 14.26 13.93
N GLY A 226 24.87 15.05 15.02
CA GLY A 226 24.60 16.49 15.05
C GLY A 226 23.49 16.88 16.03
N PRO A 227 23.10 18.16 16.12
CA PRO A 227 22.07 18.62 17.06
C PRO A 227 20.65 18.27 16.59
N VAL A 228 19.79 17.85 17.51
CA VAL A 228 18.37 17.50 17.23
C VAL A 228 17.55 17.63 18.52
N ARG A 229 16.26 17.99 18.41
CA ARG A 229 15.29 17.84 19.50
C ARG A 229 14.27 16.75 19.16
N PHE A 230 13.92 15.91 20.13
CA PHE A 230 12.84 14.94 20.06
C PHE A 230 11.70 15.38 20.99
N ASP A 231 10.47 15.34 20.49
CA ASP A 231 9.25 15.76 21.17
C ASP A 231 8.28 14.58 21.23
N THR A 232 7.72 14.37 22.43
CA THR A 232 6.69 13.39 22.79
C THR A 232 6.87 11.97 22.19
N LEU A 233 7.58 11.10 22.91
CA LEU A 233 7.66 9.67 22.57
C LEU A 233 6.38 8.96 22.98
N LYS A 234 5.67 8.36 22.02
CA LYS A 234 4.46 7.58 22.23
C LYS A 234 4.66 6.14 21.74
N ILE A 235 4.40 5.15 22.58
CA ILE A 235 4.46 3.73 22.22
C ILE A 235 3.11 3.09 22.55
N THR A 236 2.46 2.51 21.55
CA THR A 236 1.14 1.88 21.66
C THR A 236 1.19 0.45 21.15
N THR A 237 0.30 -0.43 21.60
CA THR A 237 0.10 -1.75 20.95
C THR A 237 -0.26 -1.54 19.48
N ALA A 238 0.51 -2.13 18.57
CA ALA A 238 0.12 -2.17 17.16
C ALA A 238 -0.90 -3.29 16.96
N LYS A 239 -1.98 -3.00 16.23
CA LYS A 239 -2.90 -4.05 15.72
C LYS A 239 -2.32 -4.63 14.44
N ALA A 240 -2.67 -5.88 14.13
CA ALA A 240 -2.29 -6.55 12.87
C ALA A 240 -3.17 -6.13 11.67
N GLU A 241 -3.68 -4.90 11.70
CA GLU A 241 -4.43 -4.21 10.63
C GLU A 241 -3.44 -3.29 9.90
N GLN A 242 -3.62 -3.06 8.59
CA GLN A 242 -2.48 -2.62 7.77
C GLN A 242 -2.31 -1.08 7.82
N PRO A 243 -1.11 -0.54 8.12
CA PRO A 243 -0.91 0.92 8.14
C PRO A 243 -1.06 1.60 6.77
N SER A 244 -1.26 0.82 5.70
CA SER A 244 -1.69 1.29 4.37
C SER A 244 -3.18 1.65 4.27
N GLU A 245 -3.99 1.47 5.32
CA GLU A 245 -5.45 1.63 5.29
C GLU A 245 -5.98 3.00 5.79
N GLN A 246 -5.11 3.98 6.08
CA GLN A 246 -5.53 5.39 6.29
C GLN A 246 -5.77 6.16 4.97
N ILE A 247 -6.54 5.53 4.07
CA ILE A 247 -7.31 6.22 3.03
C ILE A 247 -8.77 5.89 3.33
N TYR A 248 -9.48 6.83 3.96
CA TYR A 248 -10.91 6.64 4.20
C TYR A 248 -11.70 7.15 3.01
N ILE A 249 -12.60 6.31 2.50
CA ILE A 249 -13.55 6.65 1.43
C ILE A 249 -14.93 6.16 1.86
N SER A 250 -15.96 6.97 1.63
CA SER A 250 -17.37 6.60 1.77
C SER A 250 -18.15 7.05 0.55
N ASP A 251 -18.58 6.08 -0.23
CA ASP A 251 -19.48 6.18 -1.40
C ASP A 251 -20.94 5.81 -1.04
N PHE A 252 -21.21 5.59 0.26
CA PHE A 252 -22.53 5.34 0.83
C PHE A 252 -23.25 4.10 0.25
N ASP A 253 -22.49 3.05 -0.08
CA ASP A 253 -23.03 1.74 -0.49
C ASP A 253 -23.87 1.03 0.61
N SER A 254 -23.62 1.38 1.88
CA SER A 254 -24.08 0.66 3.07
C SER A 254 -24.80 1.58 4.05
N LYS A 255 -25.93 1.11 4.61
CA LYS A 255 -26.83 1.91 5.49
C LYS A 255 -26.08 2.60 6.66
N PRO A 256 -26.55 3.79 7.12
CA PRO A 256 -26.01 4.45 8.30
C PRO A 256 -26.00 3.52 9.52
N GLY A 257 -25.02 3.69 10.41
CA GLY A 257 -24.65 2.75 11.46
C GLY A 257 -23.79 1.59 10.96
N GLY A 258 -24.12 1.00 9.80
CA GLY A 258 -23.33 -0.08 9.18
C GLY A 258 -22.02 0.41 8.54
N ALA A 259 -22.05 1.56 7.86
CA ALA A 259 -20.89 2.18 7.23
C ALA A 259 -19.98 3.00 8.18
N GLY A 260 -20.16 2.88 9.51
CA GLY A 260 -19.45 3.68 10.51
C GLY A 260 -19.94 5.13 10.69
N TRP A 261 -20.85 5.62 9.84
CA TRP A 261 -21.54 6.90 10.04
C TRP A 261 -22.65 6.80 11.09
N VAL A 262 -22.62 7.63 12.12
CA VAL A 262 -23.61 7.63 13.22
C VAL A 262 -24.27 9.01 13.34
N PRO A 263 -25.59 9.12 13.09
CA PRO A 263 -26.33 10.36 13.31
C PRO A 263 -26.38 10.74 14.78
N PHE A 264 -26.19 12.02 15.09
CA PHE A 264 -26.46 12.58 16.41
C PHE A 264 -27.53 13.68 16.39
N SER A 265 -27.80 14.30 15.24
CA SER A 265 -28.95 15.21 15.06
C SER A 265 -29.51 15.16 13.63
N GLY A 266 -30.83 15.36 13.50
CA GLY A 266 -31.55 15.35 12.22
C GLY A 266 -31.82 13.96 11.62
N GLU A 267 -32.46 13.95 10.45
CA GLU A 267 -32.90 12.73 9.77
C GLU A 267 -31.97 12.37 8.61
N TRP A 268 -31.26 11.25 8.73
CA TRP A 268 -30.26 10.81 7.75
C TRP A 268 -30.64 9.46 7.13
N LYS A 269 -30.65 9.40 5.80
CA LYS A 269 -31.00 8.20 5.03
C LYS A 269 -30.11 8.07 3.80
N ILE A 270 -29.83 6.85 3.35
CA ILE A 270 -29.15 6.63 2.07
C ILE A 270 -30.19 6.38 0.97
N SER A 271 -30.00 7.03 -0.18
CA SER A 271 -30.86 6.94 -1.35
C SER A 271 -30.03 7.13 -2.62
N GLN A 272 -30.18 6.24 -3.60
CA GLN A 272 -29.50 6.33 -4.91
C GLN A 272 -27.95 6.41 -4.86
N GLY A 273 -27.32 5.98 -3.76
CA GLY A 273 -25.87 6.09 -3.54
C GLY A 273 -25.43 7.40 -2.86
N GLU A 274 -26.38 8.24 -2.44
CA GLU A 274 -26.09 9.45 -1.67
C GLU A 274 -26.60 9.30 -0.23
N LEU A 275 -25.83 9.82 0.73
CA LEU A 275 -26.30 10.05 2.09
C LEU A 275 -27.05 11.39 2.13
N ILE A 276 -28.36 11.31 2.34
CA ILE A 276 -29.27 12.46 2.34
C ILE A 276 -29.67 12.82 3.77
N GLN A 277 -29.40 14.07 4.16
CA GLN A 277 -30.14 14.71 5.24
C GLN A 277 -31.52 15.08 4.69
N ALA A 278 -32.58 14.56 5.31
CA ALA A 278 -33.94 14.57 4.77
C ALA A 278 -34.89 15.63 5.36
N ASN A 279 -34.49 16.34 6.42
CA ASN A 279 -35.32 17.27 7.17
C ASN A 279 -34.80 18.71 7.01
N PRO A 280 -35.34 19.50 6.06
CA PRO A 280 -34.89 20.86 5.82
C PRO A 280 -35.28 21.88 6.90
N ALA A 281 -36.03 21.49 7.94
CA ALA A 281 -36.33 22.35 9.08
C ALA A 281 -35.32 22.21 10.23
N ALA A 282 -34.56 21.11 10.25
CA ALA A 282 -33.60 20.83 11.31
C ALA A 282 -32.44 21.84 11.30
N GLN A 283 -32.06 22.32 12.48
CA GLN A 283 -30.90 23.19 12.69
C GLN A 283 -29.72 22.34 13.14
N ASP A 284 -28.57 22.56 12.51
CA ASP A 284 -27.28 21.92 12.77
C ASP A 284 -27.41 20.38 12.97
N ALA A 285 -28.13 19.78 12.02
CA ALA A 285 -28.28 18.34 11.84
C ALA A 285 -26.94 17.73 11.42
N GLY A 286 -26.42 16.77 12.18
CA GLY A 286 -25.07 16.26 12.04
C GLY A 286 -24.95 14.74 12.17
N ILE A 287 -23.95 14.22 11.47
CA ILE A 287 -23.58 12.80 11.42
C ILE A 287 -22.05 12.69 11.44
N GLY A 288 -21.49 11.89 12.35
CA GLY A 288 -20.05 11.71 12.50
C GLY A 288 -19.60 10.31 12.14
N TYR A 289 -18.32 10.16 11.75
CA TYR A 289 -17.72 8.88 11.41
C TYR A 289 -16.98 8.26 12.60
N GLN A 290 -17.51 7.14 13.11
CA GLN A 290 -16.97 6.47 14.30
C GLN A 290 -15.80 5.51 14.02
N GLY A 291 -15.53 5.18 12.75
CA GLY A 291 -14.55 4.14 12.39
C GLY A 291 -13.09 4.55 12.60
N GLY A 292 -12.80 5.85 12.72
CA GLY A 292 -11.47 6.36 12.99
C GLY A 292 -11.45 7.87 13.25
N ALA A 293 -10.35 8.32 13.85
CA ALA A 293 -9.97 9.73 13.96
C ALA A 293 -8.73 9.98 13.08
N PHE A 294 -8.59 11.22 12.61
CA PHE A 294 -7.60 11.65 11.63
C PHE A 294 -6.79 12.82 12.19
N GLU A 295 -5.56 12.99 11.71
CA GLU A 295 -4.65 14.08 12.07
C GLU A 295 -3.74 14.40 10.87
N ASN A 296 -3.40 15.67 10.66
CA ASN A 296 -2.70 16.17 9.47
C ASN A 296 -3.27 15.61 8.14
N TYR A 297 -4.46 16.05 7.73
CA TYR A 297 -5.24 15.41 6.64
C TYR A 297 -6.06 16.36 5.77
N VAL A 298 -6.23 15.97 4.50
CA VAL A 298 -7.22 16.52 3.57
C VAL A 298 -8.54 15.80 3.79
N LEU A 299 -9.59 16.53 4.18
CA LEU A 299 -10.97 16.08 4.09
C LEU A 299 -11.61 16.65 2.83
N LYS A 300 -12.23 15.80 2.02
CA LYS A 300 -12.90 16.15 0.76
C LYS A 300 -14.32 15.63 0.79
N VAL A 301 -15.29 16.50 0.52
CA VAL A 301 -16.72 16.19 0.59
C VAL A 301 -17.42 16.72 -0.66
N ASN A 302 -18.03 15.81 -1.43
CA ASN A 302 -18.92 16.16 -2.54
C ASN A 302 -20.37 16.20 -2.03
N LEU A 303 -21.04 17.35 -2.16
CA LEU A 303 -22.40 17.58 -1.70
C LEU A 303 -23.23 18.35 -2.73
N ARG A 304 -24.55 18.17 -2.73
CA ARG A 304 -25.50 19.01 -3.49
C ARG A 304 -26.71 19.35 -2.64
N HIS A 305 -27.17 20.59 -2.70
CA HIS A 305 -28.31 21.04 -1.92
C HIS A 305 -29.63 20.63 -2.60
N LEU A 306 -30.57 20.10 -1.81
CA LEU A 306 -31.89 19.67 -2.29
C LEU A 306 -32.96 20.72 -1.97
N ILE A 307 -32.93 21.26 -0.75
CA ILE A 307 -33.84 22.30 -0.26
C ILE A 307 -33.02 23.18 0.70
N GLY A 308 -32.90 24.49 0.43
CA GLY A 308 -32.09 25.41 1.24
C GLY A 308 -30.57 25.17 1.10
N VAL A 309 -29.77 26.19 1.40
CA VAL A 309 -28.33 26.23 1.03
C VAL A 309 -27.36 25.96 2.18
N GLY A 310 -27.79 25.37 3.30
CA GLY A 310 -27.01 25.28 4.54
C GLY A 310 -26.12 24.04 4.77
N GLY A 311 -25.68 23.33 3.71
CA GLY A 311 -24.81 22.14 3.80
C GLY A 311 -23.33 22.41 4.12
N GLY A 312 -22.61 21.40 4.62
CA GLY A 312 -21.22 21.52 5.04
C GLY A 312 -20.59 20.27 5.66
N LEU A 313 -19.38 20.42 6.17
CA LEU A 313 -18.60 19.36 6.82
C LEU A 313 -18.15 19.72 8.23
N LEU A 314 -17.82 18.68 9.01
CA LEU A 314 -17.21 18.75 10.33
C LEU A 314 -15.87 18.00 10.30
N PHE A 315 -14.90 18.49 11.05
CA PHE A 315 -13.57 17.88 11.12
C PHE A 315 -12.93 18.15 12.49
N ASN A 316 -11.93 17.34 12.85
CA ASN A 316 -11.29 17.33 14.17
C ASN A 316 -12.29 17.23 15.34
N MET A 317 -13.41 16.53 15.16
CA MET A 317 -14.42 16.35 16.20
C MET A 317 -13.85 15.52 17.35
N ALA A 318 -13.98 15.97 18.60
CA ALA A 318 -13.52 15.20 19.77
C ALA A 318 -14.24 13.85 19.95
N SER A 319 -15.44 13.74 19.39
CA SER A 319 -16.29 12.54 19.40
C SER A 319 -17.14 12.55 18.13
N PRO A 320 -17.42 11.41 17.48
CA PRO A 320 -18.27 11.33 16.29
C PRO A 320 -19.77 11.50 16.61
N TYR A 321 -20.13 11.71 17.88
CA TYR A 321 -21.51 11.71 18.38
C TYR A 321 -22.00 13.10 18.85
N GLN A 322 -21.24 14.17 18.63
CA GLN A 322 -21.59 15.54 19.06
C GLN A 322 -20.86 16.61 18.22
N LEU A 323 -21.30 17.87 18.35
CA LEU A 323 -20.62 19.02 17.74
C LEU A 323 -19.49 19.59 18.59
N ASN A 324 -19.53 19.41 19.92
CA ASN A 324 -18.60 20.06 20.85
C ASN A 324 -17.14 19.69 20.53
N ASP A 325 -16.26 20.69 20.60
CA ASP A 325 -14.85 20.67 20.17
C ASP A 325 -14.60 20.45 18.66
N ALA A 326 -15.61 20.39 17.79
CA ALA A 326 -15.43 20.18 16.36
C ALA A 326 -15.15 21.48 15.59
N HIS A 327 -14.35 21.40 14.52
CA HIS A 327 -14.27 22.43 13.49
C HIS A 327 -15.36 22.22 12.42
N MET A 328 -15.83 23.32 11.83
CA MET A 328 -16.89 23.30 10.82
C MET A 328 -16.54 24.20 9.63
N VAL A 329 -16.90 23.73 8.42
CA VAL A 329 -17.02 24.56 7.21
C VAL A 329 -18.40 24.33 6.61
N ARG A 330 -19.24 25.36 6.55
CA ARG A 330 -20.65 25.27 6.13
C ARG A 330 -21.07 26.46 5.28
N TYR A 331 -21.93 26.23 4.30
CA TYR A 331 -22.66 27.31 3.63
C TYR A 331 -23.70 27.91 4.58
N SER A 332 -23.92 29.22 4.50
CA SER A 332 -24.87 29.94 5.36
C SER A 332 -26.31 29.75 4.88
N ASP A 333 -27.19 29.31 5.77
CA ASP A 333 -28.64 29.17 5.55
C ASP A 333 -29.40 30.52 5.50
N GLN A 334 -28.67 31.65 5.57
CA GLN A 334 -29.22 33.01 5.70
C GLN A 334 -28.57 34.02 4.76
N THR A 335 -27.43 33.68 4.13
CA THR A 335 -26.64 34.59 3.27
C THR A 335 -25.86 33.78 2.24
N ASN A 336 -25.58 34.36 1.07
CA ASN A 336 -24.77 33.71 0.03
C ASN A 336 -23.27 33.76 0.43
N SER A 337 -22.88 32.92 1.38
CA SER A 337 -21.52 32.83 1.90
C SER A 337 -21.19 31.42 2.42
N LEU A 338 -19.92 31.05 2.32
CA LEU A 338 -19.34 29.98 3.13
C LEU A 338 -18.82 30.60 4.44
N PHE A 339 -18.97 29.90 5.56
CA PHE A 339 -18.39 30.31 6.84
C PHE A 339 -17.78 29.14 7.59
N TRP A 340 -16.84 29.47 8.48
CA TRP A 340 -16.01 28.49 9.15
C TRP A 340 -15.64 28.93 10.57
N GLY A 341 -15.24 27.96 11.38
CA GLY A 341 -14.95 28.15 12.78
C GLY A 341 -14.94 26.84 13.54
N TYR A 342 -15.17 26.90 14.84
CA TYR A 342 -15.22 25.75 15.73
C TYR A 342 -16.35 25.86 16.75
N PHE A 343 -16.82 24.73 17.25
CA PHE A 343 -17.62 24.64 18.45
C PHE A 343 -16.70 24.49 19.66
N ASP A 344 -16.99 25.16 20.76
CA ASP A 344 -16.29 24.92 22.03
C ASP A 344 -16.79 23.64 22.73
N ALA A 345 -16.26 23.37 23.92
CA ALA A 345 -16.66 22.24 24.75
C ALA A 345 -18.12 22.29 25.23
N ALA A 346 -18.78 23.45 25.15
CA ALA A 346 -20.20 23.64 25.45
C ALA A 346 -21.11 23.53 24.21
N GLY A 347 -20.54 23.45 23.01
CA GLY A 347 -21.29 23.43 21.75
C GLY A 347 -21.65 24.82 21.22
N MET A 348 -21.03 25.90 21.72
CA MET A 348 -21.19 27.25 21.18
C MET A 348 -20.25 27.45 19.98
N PHE A 349 -20.80 27.95 18.86
CA PHE A 349 -20.02 28.16 17.64
C PHE A 349 -19.28 29.50 17.62
N PHE A 350 -17.95 29.44 17.53
CA PHE A 350 -17.04 30.56 17.35
C PHE A 350 -16.64 30.68 15.88
N ARG A 351 -17.22 31.68 15.20
CA ARG A 351 -16.90 32.01 13.80
C ARG A 351 -15.47 32.54 13.69
N GLN A 352 -14.64 31.88 12.89
CA GLN A 352 -13.28 32.33 12.56
C GLN A 352 -13.23 33.10 11.23
N GLY A 353 -14.23 32.95 10.37
CA GLY A 353 -14.36 33.76 9.16
C GLY A 353 -15.59 33.43 8.32
N ALA A 354 -15.75 34.17 7.24
CA ALA A 354 -16.73 33.93 6.19
C ALA A 354 -16.26 34.56 4.87
N GLN A 355 -16.68 33.99 3.74
CA GLN A 355 -16.41 34.48 2.40
C GLN A 355 -17.72 34.47 1.61
N ALA A 356 -18.06 35.59 0.96
CA ALA A 356 -19.18 35.65 0.03
C ALA A 356 -18.90 34.75 -1.18
N LEU A 357 -19.87 33.91 -1.54
CA LEU A 357 -19.81 33.01 -2.70
C LEU A 357 -21.09 33.18 -3.53
N PRO A 358 -21.10 32.77 -4.81
CA PRO A 358 -22.34 32.54 -5.54
C PRO A 358 -23.28 31.59 -4.77
N ASP A 359 -24.58 31.66 -5.07
CA ASP A 359 -25.53 30.63 -4.63
C ASP A 359 -25.04 29.25 -5.11
N PRO A 360 -24.87 28.25 -4.23
CA PRO A 360 -24.42 26.93 -4.65
C PRO A 360 -25.40 26.26 -5.61
N GLY A 361 -26.69 26.59 -5.54
CA GLY A 361 -27.76 25.98 -6.33
C GLY A 361 -27.98 24.51 -5.99
N HIS A 362 -28.51 23.76 -6.97
CA HIS A 362 -28.72 22.31 -6.86
C HIS A 362 -27.59 21.46 -7.46
N GLU A 363 -26.56 22.11 -7.99
CA GLU A 363 -25.40 21.44 -8.62
C GLU A 363 -24.47 20.83 -7.55
N PRO A 364 -23.73 19.75 -7.89
CA PRO A 364 -22.68 19.22 -7.05
C PRO A 364 -21.57 20.26 -6.77
N ARG A 365 -21.25 20.42 -5.49
CA ARG A 365 -20.16 21.24 -4.95
C ARG A 365 -19.18 20.37 -4.20
N GLN A 366 -17.91 20.75 -4.22
CA GLN A 366 -16.88 20.11 -3.41
C GLN A 366 -16.33 21.08 -2.38
N ILE A 367 -16.49 20.75 -1.10
CA ILE A 367 -15.72 21.40 -0.02
C ILE A 367 -14.49 20.53 0.25
N ARG A 368 -13.31 21.15 0.29
CA ARG A 368 -12.05 20.49 0.64
C ARG A 368 -11.34 21.29 1.74
N VAL A 369 -10.98 20.62 2.84
CA VAL A 369 -10.27 21.22 3.98
C VAL A 369 -8.94 20.51 4.18
N TYR A 370 -7.87 21.29 4.25
CA TYR A 370 -6.51 20.82 4.51
C TYR A 370 -6.23 21.12 5.99
N SER A 371 -6.49 20.17 6.90
CA SER A 371 -6.28 20.31 8.34
C SER A 371 -4.86 19.90 8.75
N GLY A 372 -3.93 20.85 8.79
CA GLY A 372 -2.52 20.62 9.18
C GLY A 372 -2.28 20.55 10.70
N GLU A 373 -1.02 20.72 11.13
CA GLU A 373 -0.65 20.66 12.56
C GLU A 373 -1.27 21.80 13.41
N SER A 374 -1.32 23.03 12.89
CA SER A 374 -1.71 24.24 13.64
C SER A 374 -2.77 25.11 12.97
N SER A 375 -3.07 24.86 11.70
CA SER A 375 -4.00 25.67 10.92
C SER A 375 -4.62 24.87 9.76
N TYR A 376 -5.71 25.40 9.20
CA TYR A 376 -6.39 24.81 8.05
C TYR A 376 -6.58 25.79 6.88
N ASP A 377 -6.47 25.25 5.66
CA ASP A 377 -6.91 25.89 4.42
C ASP A 377 -8.26 25.31 3.99
N ILE A 378 -9.10 26.14 3.36
CA ILE A 378 -10.43 25.79 2.85
C ILE A 378 -10.45 26.07 1.35
N PHE A 379 -10.94 25.10 0.57
CA PHE A 379 -11.23 25.24 -0.84
C PHE A 379 -12.69 24.85 -1.14
N VAL A 380 -13.29 25.54 -2.10
CA VAL A 380 -14.58 25.19 -2.71
C VAL A 380 -14.40 25.13 -4.22
N ASP A 381 -14.77 24.01 -4.85
CA ASP A 381 -14.61 23.78 -6.29
C ASP A 381 -13.21 24.18 -6.79
N ASP A 382 -12.18 23.66 -6.10
CA ASP A 382 -10.73 23.96 -6.25
C ASP A 382 -10.30 25.44 -6.07
N THR A 383 -11.22 26.34 -5.79
CA THR A 383 -10.93 27.74 -5.45
C THR A 383 -10.59 27.89 -3.97
N LEU A 384 -9.45 28.50 -3.64
CA LEU A 384 -9.06 28.81 -2.26
C LEU A 384 -10.02 29.84 -1.65
N VAL A 385 -10.68 29.48 -0.54
CA VAL A 385 -11.64 30.31 0.20
C VAL A 385 -11.03 30.91 1.47
N ALA A 386 -10.20 30.14 2.17
CA ALA A 386 -9.49 30.60 3.36
C ALA A 386 -8.14 29.90 3.49
N ARG A 387 -7.17 30.55 4.14
CA ARG A 387 -5.81 30.04 4.34
C ARG A 387 -5.31 30.29 5.76
N ASN A 388 -4.52 29.36 6.29
CA ASN A 388 -3.86 29.46 7.60
C ASN A 388 -4.83 29.78 8.76
N VAL A 389 -6.08 29.29 8.70
CA VAL A 389 -7.06 29.53 9.76
C VAL A 389 -6.65 28.73 11.01
N PRO A 390 -6.50 29.33 12.21
CA PRO A 390 -5.95 28.61 13.38
C PRO A 390 -6.82 27.42 13.84
N LEU A 391 -6.19 26.27 14.08
CA LEU A 391 -6.86 25.13 14.71
C LEU A 391 -6.90 25.29 16.22
N GLN A 392 -8.04 24.93 16.83
CA GLN A 392 -8.16 24.77 18.29
C GLN A 392 -7.83 23.34 18.73
N ARG A 393 -7.85 22.41 17.76
CA ARG A 393 -7.67 20.98 17.88
C ARG A 393 -7.23 20.48 16.51
N SER A 394 -6.13 19.74 16.44
CA SER A 394 -5.48 19.31 15.18
C SER A 394 -5.77 17.88 14.77
N ASN A 395 -6.57 17.16 15.56
CA ASN A 395 -6.99 15.80 15.29
C ASN A 395 -8.40 15.50 15.80
N GLY A 396 -9.03 14.46 15.24
CA GLY A 396 -10.35 13.99 15.67
C GLY A 396 -11.13 13.29 14.57
N HIS A 397 -12.41 13.03 14.85
CA HIS A 397 -13.32 12.42 13.88
C HIS A 397 -13.75 13.44 12.81
N ILE A 398 -14.25 12.93 11.69
CA ILE A 398 -14.87 13.70 10.61
C ILE A 398 -16.38 13.55 10.64
N GLY A 399 -17.09 14.52 10.08
CA GLY A 399 -18.55 14.54 10.07
C GLY A 399 -19.12 15.36 8.91
N LEU A 400 -20.44 15.32 8.78
CA LEU A 400 -21.21 16.10 7.82
C LEU A 400 -22.31 16.86 8.58
N ILE A 401 -22.69 18.04 8.08
CA ILE A 401 -23.65 18.91 8.77
C ILE A 401 -24.55 19.65 7.79
N THR A 402 -25.84 19.78 8.12
CA THR A 402 -26.75 20.72 7.45
C THR A 402 -27.48 21.58 8.48
N SER A 403 -27.91 22.77 8.08
CA SER A 403 -28.80 23.60 8.89
C SER A 403 -29.85 24.24 8.01
N ARG A 404 -31.11 24.15 8.42
CA ARG A 404 -32.29 24.61 7.68
C ARG A 404 -32.27 24.21 6.20
N SER A 405 -31.75 23.01 5.93
CA SER A 405 -31.53 22.50 4.58
C SER A 405 -31.45 20.99 4.52
N SER A 406 -31.98 20.44 3.42
CA SER A 406 -31.83 19.06 3.01
C SER A 406 -30.74 19.00 1.94
N VAL A 407 -29.77 18.10 2.12
CA VAL A 407 -28.54 18.02 1.33
C VAL A 407 -28.22 16.55 1.07
N ALA A 408 -27.78 16.24 -0.15
CA ALA A 408 -27.26 14.93 -0.52
C ALA A 408 -25.73 14.98 -0.56
N TYR A 409 -25.08 14.02 0.09
CA TYR A 409 -23.65 13.81 0.09
C TYR A 409 -23.33 12.57 -0.74
N ALA A 410 -22.52 12.72 -1.79
CA ALA A 410 -22.27 11.67 -2.77
C ALA A 410 -20.93 10.95 -2.56
N LEU A 411 -19.96 11.62 -1.93
CA LEU A 411 -18.65 11.06 -1.64
C LEU A 411 -17.98 11.82 -0.47
N VAL A 412 -17.40 11.08 0.46
CA VAL A 412 -16.49 11.62 1.48
C VAL A 412 -15.16 10.88 1.39
N GLU A 413 -14.06 11.62 1.37
CA GLU A 413 -12.70 11.07 1.32
C GLU A 413 -11.82 11.79 2.34
N ALA A 414 -11.00 11.04 3.09
CA ALA A 414 -9.98 11.59 3.97
C ALA A 414 -8.61 10.96 3.69
N PHE A 415 -7.62 11.81 3.43
CA PHE A 415 -6.25 11.45 3.02
C PHE A 415 -5.23 12.19 3.90
N PRO A 416 -4.05 11.62 4.22
CA PRO A 416 -3.00 12.39 4.89
C PRO A 416 -2.53 13.61 4.07
N LEU A 417 -2.09 14.66 4.78
CA LEU A 417 -1.41 15.82 4.22
C LEU A 417 0.10 15.59 4.16
N PHE A 418 0.69 16.06 3.07
CA PHE A 418 2.14 16.19 2.93
C PHE A 418 2.47 17.68 2.72
N ASP A 419 3.51 18.17 3.38
CA ASP A 419 3.85 19.60 3.42
C ASP A 419 4.33 20.14 2.06
N ASN A 420 3.44 20.86 1.38
CA ASN A 420 3.84 21.86 0.39
C ASN A 420 3.88 23.23 1.07
N THR A 421 5.07 23.65 1.49
CA THR A 421 5.32 24.96 2.13
C THR A 421 5.11 26.13 1.13
N PRO A 422 4.94 27.39 1.57
CA PRO A 422 3.76 28.16 1.18
C PRO A 422 3.92 28.97 -0.11
N LEU A 423 2.78 29.30 -0.73
CA LEU A 423 2.69 30.37 -1.73
C LEU A 423 3.07 31.72 -1.10
N VAL A 424 4.29 32.17 -1.36
CA VAL A 424 4.77 33.52 -1.00
C VAL A 424 4.16 34.55 -1.95
N LEU A 425 3.30 35.41 -1.41
CA LEU A 425 2.89 36.68 -2.03
C LEU A 425 3.04 37.82 -1.01
N VAL A 426 3.16 39.05 -1.50
CA VAL A 426 3.89 40.12 -0.80
C VAL A 426 3.08 40.82 0.31
N LYS A 427 3.82 41.21 1.35
CA LYS A 427 3.42 41.87 2.60
C LYS A 427 2.60 43.16 2.45
N THR A 428 1.68 43.40 3.39
CA THR A 428 1.37 44.74 3.95
C THR A 428 0.96 44.58 5.43
N ASP A 429 1.19 45.60 6.26
CA ASP A 429 0.93 45.65 7.73
C ASP A 429 -0.58 46.00 8.02
N GLU A 430 -1.16 45.98 9.23
CA GLU A 430 -0.71 46.53 10.54
C GLU A 430 -1.47 45.99 11.80
N ARG A 431 -0.82 46.08 12.98
CA ARG A 431 -1.30 46.14 14.41
C ARG A 431 -2.64 45.52 14.91
N LEU A 432 -2.53 44.49 15.79
CA LEU A 432 -2.72 44.50 17.28
C LEU A 432 -3.74 45.45 17.99
N PRO A 433 -4.28 45.16 19.22
CA PRO A 433 -4.75 43.88 19.84
C PRO A 433 -6.16 44.00 20.56
N PRO A 434 -6.46 43.59 21.84
CA PRO A 434 -7.09 42.29 22.20
C PRO A 434 -8.28 42.25 23.23
N SER A 435 -9.14 41.21 23.14
CA SER A 435 -9.86 40.52 24.26
C SER A 435 -10.81 41.38 25.16
N PRO A 436 -11.37 40.93 26.33
CA PRO A 436 -11.48 39.60 26.98
C PRO A 436 -12.88 39.21 27.59
N THR A 437 -12.97 37.99 28.20
CA THR A 437 -13.86 37.59 29.35
C THR A 437 -15.41 37.50 29.16
N SER A 438 -16.23 36.77 29.95
CA SER A 438 -16.01 35.85 31.11
C SER A 438 -17.22 34.95 31.52
N VAL A 439 -17.06 33.62 31.44
CA VAL A 439 -17.47 32.53 32.39
C VAL A 439 -18.98 32.42 32.87
N PRO A 440 -19.45 31.57 33.83
CA PRO A 440 -20.57 30.63 33.52
C PRO A 440 -21.76 30.57 34.52
N GLN A 441 -22.80 29.78 34.22
CA GLN A 441 -23.74 29.19 35.21
C GLN A 441 -24.20 27.77 34.81
N THR A 442 -24.66 26.96 35.77
CA THR A 442 -24.79 25.48 35.67
C THR A 442 -26.01 24.89 36.40
N LEU A 443 -26.62 23.84 35.82
CA LEU A 443 -27.48 22.80 36.47
C LEU A 443 -28.82 23.30 37.07
N PRO A 444 -29.76 22.40 37.50
CA PRO A 444 -29.85 20.92 37.41
C PRO A 444 -30.87 20.45 36.31
N GLN A 445 -30.91 19.22 35.79
CA GLN A 445 -30.85 17.84 36.34
C GLN A 445 -32.12 17.40 37.10
N ASP A 446 -32.94 16.49 36.52
CA ASP A 446 -33.39 15.25 37.19
C ASP A 446 -34.14 14.26 36.24
N ALA A 447 -34.52 13.10 36.80
CA ALA A 447 -35.51 12.10 36.39
C ALA A 447 -35.13 11.06 35.30
N ALA A 448 -35.08 9.79 35.73
CA ALA A 448 -34.99 8.59 34.89
C ALA A 448 -35.98 7.51 35.39
N LEU A 449 -36.05 6.36 34.68
CA LEU A 449 -36.70 5.03 34.97
C LEU A 449 -37.63 4.56 33.79
N PRO A 450 -37.99 3.27 33.66
CA PRO A 450 -37.03 2.21 33.29
C PRO A 450 -37.54 1.14 32.28
N LYS A 451 -36.61 0.37 31.68
CA LYS A 451 -36.72 -1.05 31.22
C LYS A 451 -37.93 -1.50 30.37
N THR A 452 -37.63 -2.09 29.19
CA THR A 452 -37.70 -3.56 28.98
C THR A 452 -37.13 -3.97 27.60
N LYS A 453 -36.78 -5.26 27.43
CA LYS A 453 -36.24 -5.84 26.19
C LYS A 453 -36.70 -7.29 26.01
N PRO A 454 -37.28 -7.66 24.86
CA PRO A 454 -37.32 -9.04 24.37
C PRO A 454 -36.05 -9.42 23.60
N ALA A 455 -35.74 -10.71 23.53
CA ALA A 455 -34.69 -11.27 22.67
C ALA A 455 -35.28 -12.33 21.74
N ALA A 456 -34.63 -12.57 20.58
CA ALA A 456 -35.00 -13.62 19.63
C ALA A 456 -33.79 -14.51 19.32
N THR A 457 -34.06 -15.78 19.00
CA THR A 457 -33.09 -16.87 19.13
C THR A 457 -32.48 -17.29 17.78
N ALA A 458 -31.20 -17.68 17.78
CA ALA A 458 -30.54 -18.26 16.61
C ALA A 458 -30.96 -19.73 16.37
N THR A 459 -30.82 -20.21 15.15
CA THR A 459 -31.09 -21.61 14.77
C THR A 459 -29.85 -22.26 14.15
N THR A 460 -29.45 -23.42 14.67
CA THR A 460 -28.28 -24.20 14.22
C THR A 460 -28.70 -25.37 13.33
N GLY A 461 -27.90 -25.71 12.31
CA GLY A 461 -28.12 -26.96 11.57
C GLY A 461 -27.16 -27.26 10.43
N ALA A 462 -26.04 -27.95 10.73
CA ALA A 462 -25.39 -29.01 9.93
C ALA A 462 -23.97 -29.28 10.46
N VAL A 463 -23.68 -30.50 10.92
CA VAL A 463 -22.32 -30.93 11.28
C VAL A 463 -21.76 -31.77 10.14
N ALA A 464 -20.63 -31.34 9.57
CA ALA A 464 -19.90 -32.13 8.58
C ALA A 464 -18.97 -33.15 9.28
N THR A 465 -19.01 -34.40 8.81
CA THR A 465 -18.15 -35.48 9.31
C THR A 465 -16.67 -35.17 9.03
N PRO A 466 -15.75 -35.34 10.01
CA PRO A 466 -14.33 -35.08 9.77
C PRO A 466 -13.74 -36.08 8.77
N GLY A 467 -13.29 -35.58 7.63
CA GLY A 467 -12.47 -36.33 6.68
C GLY A 467 -11.08 -36.68 7.25
N PRO A 468 -10.31 -37.57 6.59
CA PRO A 468 -9.05 -38.06 7.12
C PRO A 468 -8.04 -36.95 7.39
N THR A 469 -7.38 -37.04 8.55
CA THR A 469 -6.33 -36.11 8.98
C THR A 469 -5.22 -36.03 7.94
N ALA A 470 -5.14 -34.90 7.24
CA ALA A 470 -4.11 -34.69 6.22
C ALA A 470 -2.72 -34.68 6.86
N THR A 471 -1.84 -35.55 6.40
CA THR A 471 -0.43 -35.57 6.80
C THR A 471 0.34 -34.54 5.97
N PRO A 472 1.16 -33.67 6.58
CA PRO A 472 2.00 -32.73 5.83
C PRO A 472 3.13 -33.47 5.13
N LEU A 473 3.51 -33.00 3.95
CA LEU A 473 4.69 -33.44 3.23
C LEU A 473 5.96 -33.07 4.02
N VAL A 474 6.81 -34.06 4.27
CA VAL A 474 8.08 -33.89 4.97
C VAL A 474 9.25 -33.65 4.02
N ALA A 475 10.26 -32.89 4.47
CA ALA A 475 11.38 -32.42 3.65
C ALA A 475 12.21 -33.53 2.98
N ASN A 476 12.23 -34.72 3.61
CA ASN A 476 12.92 -35.94 3.18
C ASN A 476 11.99 -36.96 2.50
N SER A 477 10.78 -36.57 2.11
CA SER A 477 9.87 -37.43 1.33
C SER A 477 10.46 -37.72 -0.05
N PRO A 478 10.39 -38.98 -0.56
CA PRO A 478 10.85 -39.31 -1.91
C PRO A 478 10.04 -38.65 -3.04
N LEU A 479 8.94 -37.98 -2.71
CA LEU A 479 8.20 -37.12 -3.65
C LEU A 479 8.87 -35.76 -3.87
N VAL A 480 9.75 -35.30 -2.98
CA VAL A 480 10.42 -33.99 -3.06
C VAL A 480 11.70 -34.13 -3.86
N THR A 481 11.76 -33.47 -5.01
CA THR A 481 12.92 -33.47 -5.94
C THR A 481 13.44 -32.05 -6.18
N SER A 482 14.71 -31.89 -6.55
CA SER A 482 15.20 -30.57 -6.99
C SER A 482 14.59 -30.20 -8.34
N GLY A 483 14.26 -28.93 -8.55
CA GLY A 483 13.86 -28.42 -9.87
C GLY A 483 14.93 -28.61 -10.95
N ALA A 484 16.20 -28.79 -10.54
CA ALA A 484 17.30 -29.13 -11.44
C ALA A 484 17.35 -30.62 -11.80
N ASP A 485 17.11 -31.51 -10.84
CA ASP A 485 17.20 -32.97 -11.04
C ASP A 485 16.03 -33.53 -11.86
N ARG A 486 14.84 -32.91 -11.69
CA ARG A 486 13.59 -33.36 -12.31
C ARG A 486 12.76 -32.18 -12.83
N PRO A 487 13.19 -31.51 -13.92
CA PRO A 487 12.35 -30.54 -14.61
C PRO A 487 11.04 -31.20 -15.05
N TRP A 488 9.95 -30.47 -14.95
CA TRP A 488 8.58 -30.97 -15.16
C TRP A 488 7.74 -29.96 -15.94
N ARG A 489 6.73 -30.46 -16.66
CA ARG A 489 5.70 -29.66 -17.33
C ARG A 489 4.34 -30.35 -17.15
N GLY A 490 3.31 -29.56 -16.86
CA GLY A 490 1.94 -30.02 -16.80
C GLY A 490 1.47 -30.54 -18.16
N VAL A 491 0.81 -31.69 -18.16
CA VAL A 491 0.10 -32.25 -19.31
C VAL A 491 -1.39 -32.00 -19.08
N PHE A 492 -2.05 -31.39 -20.06
CA PHE A 492 -3.42 -30.88 -19.93
C PHE A 492 -4.39 -31.62 -20.87
N SER A 493 -4.45 -32.94 -20.70
CA SER A 493 -5.24 -33.87 -21.52
C SER A 493 -5.69 -35.07 -20.70
N GLY A 494 -6.88 -35.62 -20.95
CA GLY A 494 -7.40 -36.80 -20.24
C GLY A 494 -8.13 -36.44 -18.94
N ASP A 495 -8.04 -37.33 -17.94
CA ASP A 495 -8.59 -37.07 -16.59
C ASP A 495 -7.58 -36.29 -15.72
N LEU A 496 -8.10 -35.43 -14.84
CA LEU A 496 -7.29 -34.62 -13.94
C LEU A 496 -6.45 -35.50 -13.00
N ARG A 497 -7.06 -36.49 -12.35
CA ARG A 497 -6.40 -37.30 -11.31
C ARG A 497 -5.32 -38.21 -11.90
N THR A 498 -5.60 -38.85 -13.03
CA THR A 498 -4.60 -39.67 -13.75
C THR A 498 -3.44 -38.81 -14.28
N SER A 499 -3.70 -37.55 -14.63
CA SER A 499 -2.69 -36.56 -14.98
C SER A 499 -1.97 -35.93 -13.77
N GLY A 500 -2.22 -36.43 -12.56
CA GLY A 500 -1.58 -35.98 -11.32
C GLY A 500 -2.12 -34.68 -10.75
N TRP A 501 -3.30 -34.20 -11.15
CA TRP A 501 -3.95 -33.01 -10.62
C TRP A 501 -5.12 -33.36 -9.69
N GLN A 502 -5.12 -32.79 -8.49
CA GLN A 502 -6.15 -32.94 -7.48
C GLN A 502 -6.88 -31.62 -7.23
N VAL A 503 -8.20 -31.61 -7.45
CA VAL A 503 -9.06 -30.46 -7.11
C VAL A 503 -9.23 -30.38 -5.60
N ILE A 504 -9.03 -29.17 -5.05
CA ILE A 504 -9.36 -28.81 -3.68
C ILE A 504 -10.74 -28.12 -3.65
N SER A 505 -10.98 -27.20 -4.59
CA SER A 505 -12.19 -26.37 -4.65
C SER A 505 -12.45 -25.82 -6.06
N GLY A 506 -13.71 -25.58 -6.41
CA GLY A 506 -14.12 -24.98 -7.69
C GLY A 506 -14.28 -25.97 -8.86
N ARG A 507 -14.60 -25.42 -10.03
CA ARG A 507 -14.85 -26.18 -11.27
C ARG A 507 -13.62 -26.13 -12.17
N TRP A 508 -12.92 -27.26 -12.24
CA TRP A 508 -11.70 -27.43 -13.04
C TRP A 508 -11.86 -28.54 -14.07
N ARG A 509 -11.29 -28.36 -15.27
CA ARG A 509 -11.18 -29.39 -16.31
C ARG A 509 -10.10 -29.04 -17.33
N PHE A 510 -9.65 -30.02 -18.11
CA PHE A 510 -8.88 -29.73 -19.32
C PHE A 510 -9.80 -29.35 -20.49
N ALA A 511 -9.35 -28.43 -21.33
CA ALA A 511 -9.93 -28.13 -22.64
C ALA A 511 -8.88 -27.43 -23.52
N ASN A 512 -8.84 -27.75 -24.82
CA ASN A 512 -7.95 -27.13 -25.80
C ASN A 512 -6.48 -27.09 -25.33
N GLU A 513 -5.98 -28.22 -24.79
CA GLU A 513 -4.63 -28.38 -24.23
C GLU A 513 -4.28 -27.42 -23.08
N ALA A 514 -5.29 -26.81 -22.44
CA ALA A 514 -5.13 -25.95 -21.27
C ALA A 514 -5.94 -26.45 -20.07
N LEU A 515 -5.54 -26.04 -18.86
CA LEU A 515 -6.30 -26.27 -17.63
C LEU A 515 -7.22 -25.07 -17.37
N LEU A 516 -8.53 -25.30 -17.40
CA LEU A 516 -9.55 -24.28 -17.22
C LEU A 516 -10.08 -24.30 -15.78
N GLN A 517 -10.30 -23.10 -15.25
CA GLN A 517 -11.19 -22.83 -14.13
C GLN A 517 -12.42 -22.09 -14.69
N GLU A 518 -13.63 -22.56 -14.36
CA GLU A 518 -14.89 -22.03 -14.94
C GLU A 518 -15.85 -21.33 -13.95
N ASP A 519 -15.54 -21.32 -12.66
CA ASP A 519 -16.35 -20.68 -11.63
C ASP A 519 -15.83 -19.27 -11.32
N SER A 520 -16.54 -18.28 -11.86
CA SER A 520 -16.22 -16.85 -11.73
C SER A 520 -16.77 -16.18 -10.49
N THR A 521 -17.39 -16.89 -9.54
CA THR A 521 -18.04 -16.28 -8.36
C THR A 521 -17.45 -16.72 -7.02
N GLY A 522 -16.98 -17.96 -6.89
CA GLY A 522 -16.37 -18.46 -5.65
C GLY A 522 -14.98 -17.87 -5.35
N TYR A 523 -14.54 -18.02 -4.10
CA TYR A 523 -13.22 -17.58 -3.61
C TYR A 523 -12.28 -18.77 -3.39
N ASP A 524 -10.98 -18.53 -3.53
CA ASP A 524 -9.87 -19.47 -3.27
C ASP A 524 -10.10 -20.87 -3.88
N LEU A 525 -10.65 -20.87 -5.09
CA LEU A 525 -10.95 -22.03 -5.91
C LEU A 525 -9.64 -22.57 -6.47
N SER A 526 -9.27 -23.79 -6.08
CA SER A 526 -7.88 -24.26 -6.11
C SER A 526 -7.72 -25.71 -6.61
N ILE A 527 -6.63 -25.96 -7.33
CA ILE A 527 -6.18 -27.27 -7.79
C ILE A 527 -4.67 -27.43 -7.56
N VAL A 528 -4.20 -28.62 -7.21
CA VAL A 528 -2.79 -28.90 -6.88
C VAL A 528 -2.26 -30.09 -7.67
N TYR A 529 -1.01 -30.01 -8.14
CA TYR A 529 -0.31 -31.12 -8.76
C TYR A 529 0.32 -32.01 -7.69
N THR A 530 -0.08 -33.28 -7.65
CA THR A 530 0.30 -34.28 -6.64
C THR A 530 1.26 -35.34 -7.18
N GLY A 531 1.50 -35.37 -8.50
CA GLY A 531 2.44 -36.32 -9.14
C GLY A 531 3.92 -36.09 -8.82
N GLY A 532 4.25 -34.99 -8.15
CA GLY A 532 5.59 -34.68 -7.65
C GLY A 532 5.59 -33.41 -6.79
N ALA A 533 6.59 -33.28 -5.93
CA ALA A 533 6.85 -32.09 -5.14
C ALA A 533 8.28 -31.60 -5.41
N PHE A 534 8.50 -30.31 -5.21
CA PHE A 534 9.70 -29.62 -5.66
C PHE A 534 10.39 -28.88 -4.51
N ARG A 535 11.71 -28.80 -4.56
CA ARG A 535 12.58 -27.89 -3.78
C ARG A 535 13.56 -27.20 -4.72
N ASN A 536 14.02 -26.01 -4.37
CA ASN A 536 15.01 -25.22 -5.12
C ASN A 536 14.71 -25.20 -6.64
N TYR A 537 13.70 -24.42 -7.02
CA TYR A 537 13.10 -24.49 -8.36
C TYR A 537 12.57 -23.16 -8.89
N THR A 538 12.56 -23.02 -10.21
CA THR A 538 11.78 -21.99 -10.93
C THR A 538 10.46 -22.61 -11.40
N LEU A 539 9.34 -22.14 -10.85
CA LEU A 539 7.97 -22.42 -11.33
C LEU A 539 7.58 -21.32 -12.32
N GLU A 540 7.07 -21.70 -13.47
CA GLU A 540 6.60 -20.79 -14.51
C GLU A 540 5.18 -21.21 -14.92
N VAL A 541 4.25 -20.25 -14.92
CA VAL A 541 2.83 -20.46 -15.22
C VAL A 541 2.34 -19.41 -16.19
N ALA A 542 1.75 -19.85 -17.29
CA ALA A 542 0.98 -18.99 -18.18
C ALA A 542 -0.50 -19.05 -17.79
N LEU A 543 -1.17 -17.89 -17.78
CA LEU A 543 -2.62 -17.80 -17.63
C LEU A 543 -3.23 -16.66 -18.42
N SER A 544 -4.54 -16.75 -18.69
CA SER A 544 -5.38 -15.67 -19.20
C SER A 544 -6.76 -15.70 -18.55
N HIS A 545 -7.31 -14.53 -18.18
CA HIS A 545 -8.61 -14.47 -17.51
C HIS A 545 -9.75 -14.43 -18.55
N ARG A 546 -10.83 -15.17 -18.28
CA ARG A 546 -12.07 -15.14 -19.08
C ARG A 546 -13.15 -14.24 -18.46
N ALA A 547 -13.18 -14.16 -17.14
CA ALA A 547 -14.04 -13.27 -16.38
C ALA A 547 -13.39 -12.96 -15.03
N GLY A 548 -13.60 -11.76 -14.50
CA GLY A 548 -12.93 -11.30 -13.27
C GLY A 548 -11.41 -11.17 -13.42
N ASN A 549 -10.72 -10.83 -12.32
CA ASN A 549 -9.28 -10.57 -12.33
C ASN A 549 -8.48 -11.42 -11.33
N GLY A 550 -9.11 -12.18 -10.44
CA GLY A 550 -8.37 -12.90 -9.39
C GLY A 550 -7.87 -14.27 -9.84
N ALA A 551 -6.75 -14.37 -10.56
CA ALA A 551 -6.07 -15.65 -10.86
C ALA A 551 -4.59 -15.66 -10.44
N GLY A 552 -4.02 -16.85 -10.24
CA GLY A 552 -2.65 -17.00 -9.78
C GLY A 552 -2.20 -18.42 -9.46
N VAL A 553 -1.11 -18.50 -8.71
CA VAL A 553 -0.33 -19.72 -8.45
C VAL A 553 -0.20 -20.01 -6.97
N LEU A 554 -0.12 -21.30 -6.64
CA LEU A 554 0.22 -21.83 -5.32
C LEU A 554 1.56 -22.57 -5.41
N PHE A 555 2.42 -22.42 -4.41
CA PHE A 555 3.74 -23.04 -4.39
C PHE A 555 4.18 -23.41 -2.97
N ASN A 556 5.18 -24.29 -2.85
CA ASN A 556 5.63 -24.89 -1.59
C ASN A 556 4.47 -25.40 -0.72
N MET A 557 3.44 -26.01 -1.31
CA MET A 557 2.27 -26.50 -0.55
C MET A 557 2.65 -27.74 0.29
N PRO A 558 2.43 -27.76 1.61
CA PRO A 558 2.68 -28.96 2.42
C PRO A 558 1.58 -30.03 2.29
N TYR A 559 0.39 -29.70 1.78
CA TYR A 559 -0.73 -30.63 1.68
C TYR A 559 -1.33 -30.68 0.27
N ALA A 560 -1.74 -31.88 -0.15
CA ALA A 560 -2.43 -32.12 -1.41
C ALA A 560 -3.96 -31.85 -1.37
N ASN A 561 -4.51 -31.37 -0.24
CA ASN A 561 -5.96 -31.23 -0.06
C ASN A 561 -6.43 -29.97 0.71
N ARG A 562 -5.55 -29.01 0.98
CA ARG A 562 -5.85 -27.77 1.71
C ARG A 562 -4.77 -26.71 1.45
N LEU A 563 -5.13 -25.45 1.66
CA LEU A 563 -4.21 -24.32 1.44
C LEU A 563 -3.27 -24.05 2.63
N ALA A 564 -3.59 -24.50 3.84
CA ALA A 564 -2.78 -24.22 5.05
C ALA A 564 -1.28 -24.54 4.84
N GLY A 565 -0.41 -23.55 5.09
CA GLY A 565 1.04 -23.63 4.87
C GLY A 565 1.53 -23.39 3.43
N ALA A 566 0.65 -23.29 2.43
CA ALA A 566 1.03 -22.96 1.05
C ALA A 566 1.43 -21.49 0.87
N TYR A 567 2.33 -21.22 -0.06
CA TYR A 567 2.59 -19.86 -0.55
C TYR A 567 1.74 -19.58 -1.79
N MET A 568 1.43 -18.30 -2.02
CA MET A 568 0.59 -17.82 -3.12
C MET A 568 1.15 -16.56 -3.76
N PHE A 569 0.99 -16.42 -5.07
CA PHE A 569 0.93 -15.13 -5.77
C PHE A 569 -0.38 -15.09 -6.57
N ARG A 570 -1.15 -14.00 -6.50
CA ARG A 570 -2.43 -13.84 -7.21
C ARG A 570 -2.66 -12.39 -7.63
N TYR A 571 -3.33 -12.20 -8.76
CA TYR A 571 -4.03 -10.95 -9.05
C TYR A 571 -5.18 -10.71 -8.06
N SER A 572 -5.54 -9.44 -7.86
CA SER A 572 -6.64 -9.05 -6.98
C SER A 572 -8.00 -9.22 -7.68
N ASP A 573 -8.92 -9.91 -7.02
CA ASP A 573 -10.32 -10.02 -7.42
C ASP A 573 -11.11 -8.71 -7.27
N ARG A 574 -10.55 -7.72 -6.54
CA ARG A 574 -11.20 -6.43 -6.24
C ARG A 574 -10.60 -5.25 -7.01
N ARG A 575 -9.28 -5.23 -7.19
CA ARG A 575 -8.55 -4.15 -7.86
C ARG A 575 -7.90 -4.69 -9.13
N PRO A 576 -8.45 -4.41 -10.34
CA PRO A 576 -7.96 -5.02 -11.58
C PRO A 576 -6.45 -4.87 -11.81
N GLY A 577 -5.90 -3.66 -11.57
CA GLY A 577 -4.46 -3.38 -11.69
C GLY A 577 -3.66 -3.63 -10.41
N GLY A 578 -3.85 -4.77 -9.75
CA GLY A 578 -3.15 -5.13 -8.51
C GLY A 578 -2.89 -6.62 -8.36
N VAL A 579 -1.71 -6.97 -7.86
CA VAL A 579 -1.29 -8.34 -7.52
C VAL A 579 -0.74 -8.39 -6.10
N PHE A 580 -0.83 -9.54 -5.45
CA PHE A 580 -0.37 -9.73 -4.07
C PHE A 580 0.14 -11.15 -3.82
N TRP A 581 1.01 -11.29 -2.83
CA TRP A 581 1.67 -12.55 -2.49
C TRP A 581 1.87 -12.72 -0.99
N GLY A 582 2.12 -13.97 -0.58
CA GLY A 582 2.34 -14.34 0.81
C GLY A 582 2.09 -15.83 1.02
N TYR A 583 1.62 -16.20 2.21
CA TYR A 583 1.37 -17.60 2.58
C TYR A 583 0.08 -17.76 3.37
N TYR A 584 -0.49 -18.97 3.34
CA TYR A 584 -1.56 -19.38 4.23
C TYR A 584 -0.95 -19.93 5.53
N ASP A 585 -1.45 -19.50 6.68
CA ASP A 585 -0.99 -19.98 7.98
C ASP A 585 -1.45 -21.43 8.28
N LYS A 586 -1.17 -21.91 9.50
CA LYS A 586 -1.54 -23.27 9.94
C LYS A 586 -3.06 -23.49 10.04
N THR A 587 -3.86 -22.43 10.11
CA THR A 587 -5.32 -22.48 10.10
C THR A 587 -5.92 -22.43 8.69
N GLY A 588 -5.13 -22.00 7.70
CA GLY A 588 -5.60 -21.72 6.35
C GLY A 588 -6.05 -20.27 6.14
N LYS A 589 -5.67 -19.34 7.02
CA LYS A 589 -5.85 -17.90 6.80
C LYS A 589 -4.68 -17.36 5.97
N PHE A 590 -4.96 -16.58 4.93
CA PHE A 590 -3.91 -15.92 4.15
C PHE A 590 -3.23 -14.77 4.93
N VAL A 591 -1.90 -14.69 4.80
CA VAL A 591 -1.00 -13.68 5.38
C VAL A 591 -0.15 -13.10 4.25
N GLY A 592 -0.40 -11.83 3.91
CA GLY A 592 0.30 -11.15 2.83
C GLY A 592 1.73 -10.74 3.19
N GLN A 593 2.70 -11.12 2.35
CA GLN A 593 4.09 -10.67 2.43
C GLN A 593 4.38 -9.48 1.51
N GLY A 594 3.52 -9.16 0.53
CA GLY A 594 3.61 -7.95 -0.26
C GLY A 594 2.55 -7.85 -1.39
N TYR A 595 2.58 -6.73 -2.11
CA TYR A 595 1.73 -6.44 -3.26
C TYR A 595 2.47 -5.56 -4.27
N ALA A 596 1.95 -5.50 -5.51
CA ALA A 596 2.39 -4.56 -6.53
C ALA A 596 1.21 -4.02 -7.32
N ASN A 597 1.36 -2.78 -7.82
CA ASN A 597 0.50 -2.24 -8.86
C ASN A 597 0.97 -2.79 -10.21
N VAL A 598 0.04 -3.22 -11.07
CA VAL A 598 0.32 -3.76 -12.42
C VAL A 598 -0.74 -3.26 -13.40
N ASP A 599 -0.49 -3.36 -14.71
CA ASP A 599 -1.56 -3.15 -15.69
C ASP A 599 -2.68 -4.20 -15.46
N PRO A 600 -3.97 -3.82 -15.56
CA PRO A 600 -5.08 -4.76 -15.40
C PRO A 600 -4.99 -5.91 -16.42
N PRO A 601 -5.16 -7.18 -16.01
CA PRO A 601 -4.87 -8.29 -16.91
C PRO A 601 -5.88 -8.40 -18.06
N GLY A 602 -7.17 -8.23 -17.75
CA GLY A 602 -8.25 -8.52 -18.68
C GLY A 602 -8.06 -9.92 -19.29
N ALA A 603 -8.22 -10.03 -20.62
CA ALA A 603 -8.03 -11.28 -21.36
C ALA A 603 -6.58 -11.48 -21.90
N SER A 604 -5.56 -10.78 -21.38
CA SER A 604 -4.17 -11.00 -21.80
C SER A 604 -3.64 -12.33 -21.27
N ARG A 605 -2.75 -12.96 -22.05
CA ARG A 605 -1.92 -14.06 -21.56
C ARG A 605 -0.72 -13.49 -20.80
N HIS A 606 -0.65 -13.78 -19.52
CA HIS A 606 0.43 -13.39 -18.62
C HIS A 606 1.30 -14.59 -18.23
N VAL A 607 2.57 -14.34 -17.89
CA VAL A 607 3.51 -15.35 -17.39
C VAL A 607 3.96 -14.98 -15.99
N ILE A 608 3.48 -15.75 -15.00
CA ILE A 608 3.92 -15.68 -13.60
C ILE A 608 5.12 -16.61 -13.44
N ARG A 609 6.24 -16.09 -12.95
CA ARG A 609 7.45 -16.89 -12.67
C ARG A 609 7.90 -16.69 -11.22
N ILE A 610 7.87 -17.78 -10.46
CA ILE A 610 8.32 -17.86 -9.06
C ILE A 610 9.66 -18.57 -9.03
N VAL A 611 10.70 -17.93 -8.50
CA VAL A 611 12.00 -18.57 -8.23
C VAL A 611 12.06 -18.88 -6.74
N SER A 612 11.91 -20.15 -6.37
CA SER A 612 11.97 -20.67 -5.00
C SER A 612 13.40 -21.16 -4.71
N SER A 613 14.17 -20.41 -3.92
CA SER A 613 15.56 -20.71 -3.53
C SER A 613 15.61 -21.46 -2.19
N ASP A 614 16.77 -21.59 -1.54
CA ASP A 614 16.87 -22.28 -0.24
C ASP A 614 16.19 -21.55 0.94
N ALA A 615 16.27 -20.22 1.00
CA ALA A 615 15.77 -19.41 2.11
C ALA A 615 14.71 -18.36 1.70
N SER A 616 14.63 -18.04 0.41
CA SER A 616 13.84 -16.95 -0.16
C SER A 616 13.11 -17.36 -1.43
N TYR A 617 12.15 -16.55 -1.85
CA TYR A 617 11.57 -16.61 -3.19
C TYR A 617 11.52 -15.24 -3.87
N SER A 618 11.63 -15.24 -5.20
CA SER A 618 11.46 -14.05 -6.04
C SER A 618 10.28 -14.23 -7.00
N ILE A 619 9.55 -13.15 -7.28
CA ILE A 619 8.36 -13.12 -8.14
C ILE A 619 8.64 -12.25 -9.35
N PHE A 620 8.31 -12.77 -10.52
CA PHE A 620 8.26 -12.03 -11.77
C PHE A 620 6.89 -12.20 -12.42
N LEU A 621 6.44 -11.15 -13.12
CA LEU A 621 5.25 -11.15 -13.97
C LEU A 621 5.65 -10.57 -15.33
N ASP A 622 5.41 -11.33 -16.41
CA ASP A 622 5.75 -10.94 -17.78
C ASP A 622 7.23 -10.55 -17.96
N GLY A 623 8.10 -11.22 -17.18
CA GLY A 623 9.54 -10.95 -17.11
C GLY A 623 9.94 -9.82 -16.14
N ILE A 624 9.01 -8.93 -15.75
CA ILE A 624 9.25 -7.84 -14.81
C ILE A 624 9.38 -8.41 -13.40
N LEU A 625 10.45 -8.06 -12.68
CA LEU A 625 10.65 -8.39 -11.27
C LEU A 625 9.67 -7.59 -10.40
N LEU A 626 8.80 -8.27 -9.65
CA LEU A 626 7.86 -7.64 -8.71
C LEU A 626 8.33 -7.73 -7.26
N ALA A 627 9.08 -8.78 -6.91
CA ALA A 627 9.65 -8.96 -5.59
C ALA A 627 10.91 -9.83 -5.68
N SER A 628 11.99 -9.39 -5.04
CA SER A 628 13.22 -10.17 -4.84
C SER A 628 13.33 -10.68 -3.40
N ASP A 629 13.85 -11.89 -3.25
CA ASP A 629 14.33 -12.47 -1.99
C ASP A 629 13.38 -12.38 -0.79
N VAL A 630 12.08 -12.57 -1.03
CA VAL A 630 11.05 -12.65 0.01
C VAL A 630 11.28 -13.90 0.87
N PRO A 631 11.48 -13.79 2.19
CA PRO A 631 11.89 -14.93 3.02
C PRO A 631 10.75 -15.93 3.29
N PHE A 632 11.08 -17.22 3.38
CA PHE A 632 10.14 -18.25 3.83
C PHE A 632 9.95 -18.20 5.36
N ILE A 633 8.81 -17.67 5.82
CA ILE A 633 8.51 -17.44 7.25
C ILE A 633 8.56 -18.72 8.10
N ASN A 634 8.30 -19.88 7.48
CA ASN A 634 8.35 -21.22 8.10
C ASN A 634 9.55 -22.08 7.63
N GLY A 635 10.52 -21.52 6.89
CA GLY A 635 11.64 -22.27 6.31
C GLY A 635 11.25 -23.32 5.25
N GLN A 636 9.99 -23.31 4.78
CA GLN A 636 9.47 -24.29 3.84
C GLN A 636 9.79 -23.88 2.40
N ASN A 637 10.99 -24.23 1.94
CA ASN A 637 11.46 -24.08 0.55
C ASN A 637 11.01 -25.21 -0.40
N PHE A 638 10.02 -26.01 0.01
CA PHE A 638 9.60 -27.20 -0.71
C PHE A 638 8.09 -27.47 -0.60
N GLY A 639 7.53 -28.11 -1.62
CA GLY A 639 6.16 -28.60 -1.57
C GLY A 639 5.57 -28.95 -2.93
N TYR A 640 4.27 -29.20 -2.96
CA TYR A 640 3.51 -29.28 -4.21
C TYR A 640 3.34 -27.88 -4.83
N VAL A 641 3.01 -27.84 -6.12
CA VAL A 641 2.62 -26.62 -6.85
C VAL A 641 1.17 -26.72 -7.29
N GLY A 642 0.49 -25.59 -7.40
CA GLY A 642 -0.93 -25.53 -7.71
C GLY A 642 -1.35 -24.21 -8.33
N LEU A 643 -2.65 -24.07 -8.58
CA LEU A 643 -3.27 -22.93 -9.23
C LEU A 643 -4.49 -22.50 -8.43
N ILE A 644 -4.80 -21.21 -8.45
CA ILE A 644 -5.88 -20.62 -7.65
C ILE A 644 -6.59 -19.50 -8.42
N THR A 645 -7.91 -19.43 -8.28
CA THR A 645 -8.70 -18.25 -8.65
C THR A 645 -9.64 -17.80 -7.52
N ALA A 646 -10.04 -16.53 -7.56
CA ALA A 646 -11.09 -15.97 -6.72
C ALA A 646 -11.89 -14.97 -7.57
N ARG A 647 -13.23 -15.12 -7.57
CA ARG A 647 -14.17 -14.36 -8.41
C ARG A 647 -13.71 -14.25 -9.86
N SER A 648 -13.12 -15.31 -10.41
CA SER A 648 -12.56 -15.32 -11.75
C SER A 648 -12.55 -16.71 -12.37
N ALA A 649 -13.06 -16.77 -13.61
CA ALA A 649 -12.85 -17.89 -14.52
C ALA A 649 -11.61 -17.60 -15.37
N SER A 650 -10.72 -18.57 -15.53
CA SER A 650 -9.39 -18.39 -16.14
C SER A 650 -8.91 -19.65 -16.87
N VAL A 651 -8.03 -19.44 -17.84
CA VAL A 651 -7.25 -20.46 -18.54
C VAL A 651 -5.85 -20.46 -17.95
N PHE A 652 -5.25 -21.63 -17.83
CA PHE A 652 -3.83 -21.80 -17.56
C PHE A 652 -3.23 -22.63 -18.70
N GLU A 653 -2.52 -21.98 -19.63
CA GLU A 653 -2.08 -22.63 -20.88
C GLU A 653 -0.81 -23.46 -20.70
N SER A 654 0.00 -23.16 -19.69
CA SER A 654 1.19 -23.96 -19.37
C SER A 654 1.60 -23.80 -17.92
N VAL A 655 1.98 -24.90 -17.28
CA VAL A 655 2.65 -24.92 -15.96
C VAL A 655 3.95 -25.71 -16.12
N GLY A 656 5.07 -25.20 -15.62
CA GLY A 656 6.36 -25.89 -15.67
C GLY A 656 7.24 -25.60 -14.46
N VAL A 657 8.11 -26.54 -14.12
CA VAL A 657 9.09 -26.44 -13.03
C VAL A 657 10.48 -26.81 -13.56
N SER A 658 11.49 -26.05 -13.15
CA SER A 658 12.87 -26.16 -13.64
C SER A 658 13.87 -25.67 -12.58
N ALA A 659 15.17 -25.66 -12.88
CA ALA A 659 16.23 -25.26 -11.93
C ALA A 659 16.12 -23.80 -11.46
N VAL A 660 16.67 -23.48 -10.28
CA VAL A 660 16.89 -22.08 -9.86
C VAL A 660 17.77 -21.37 -10.88
N GLY A 661 17.45 -20.11 -11.21
CA GLY A 661 18.25 -19.27 -12.11
C GLY A 661 18.17 -19.63 -13.60
N ARG A 662 17.62 -20.79 -13.96
CA ARG A 662 17.33 -21.19 -15.34
C ARG A 662 15.82 -21.06 -15.58
N ALA A 663 15.41 -20.21 -16.52
CA ALA A 663 14.04 -20.25 -17.02
C ALA A 663 13.75 -21.60 -17.69
N ALA A 664 12.48 -21.98 -17.83
CA ALA A 664 12.06 -23.28 -18.41
C ALA A 664 12.22 -23.33 -19.95
N SER A 665 13.35 -22.83 -20.46
CA SER A 665 13.61 -22.47 -21.85
C SER A 665 14.79 -23.24 -22.46
N THR A 666 14.46 -24.35 -23.10
CA THR A 666 15.01 -24.74 -24.41
C THR A 666 13.85 -25.36 -25.20
N PRO A 667 13.84 -25.25 -26.54
CA PRO A 667 12.60 -24.96 -27.24
C PRO A 667 11.61 -26.13 -27.35
N VAL A 668 10.37 -25.91 -26.87
CA VAL A 668 9.25 -25.97 -27.82
C VAL A 668 9.59 -24.95 -28.90
N PRO A 669 9.55 -25.27 -30.21
CA PRO A 669 9.91 -24.32 -31.25
C PRO A 669 9.16 -23.02 -30.98
N SER A 670 9.90 -21.92 -30.98
CA SER A 670 9.25 -20.62 -30.95
C SER A 670 8.30 -20.60 -32.16
N ALA A 671 7.01 -20.41 -31.90
CA ALA A 671 6.35 -19.32 -32.60
C ALA A 671 7.28 -18.12 -32.33
N PRO A 672 8.11 -17.70 -33.32
CA PRO A 672 9.20 -16.76 -33.09
C PRO A 672 8.59 -15.55 -32.40
N ALA A 673 9.19 -15.05 -31.30
CA ALA A 673 8.59 -14.06 -30.41
C ALA A 673 7.85 -13.01 -31.24
N VAL A 674 6.51 -13.12 -31.27
CA VAL A 674 5.76 -12.80 -32.49
C VAL A 674 5.75 -11.30 -32.68
N ILE A 675 6.71 -10.82 -33.49
CA ILE A 675 6.54 -9.64 -34.34
C ILE A 675 5.23 -9.93 -35.07
N PRO A 676 4.11 -9.30 -34.68
CA PRO A 676 2.83 -9.56 -35.31
C PRO A 676 3.05 -9.24 -36.79
N PRO A 677 2.76 -10.20 -37.71
CA PRO A 677 3.02 -9.96 -39.13
C PRO A 677 2.30 -8.67 -39.50
N LEU A 678 3.08 -7.68 -39.96
CA LEU A 678 2.60 -6.30 -40.14
C LEU A 678 1.25 -6.35 -40.83
N THR A 679 0.25 -5.72 -40.21
CA THR A 679 -1.13 -5.83 -40.66
C THR A 679 -1.21 -5.49 -42.15
N ALA A 680 -1.86 -6.36 -42.93
CA ALA A 680 -1.74 -6.35 -44.37
C ALA A 680 -2.12 -4.97 -44.97
N PRO A 681 -1.53 -4.57 -46.12
CA PRO A 681 -1.91 -3.33 -46.79
C PRO A 681 -3.42 -3.26 -47.05
N GLY A 682 -4.06 -2.17 -46.62
CA GLY A 682 -5.51 -2.05 -46.64
C GLY A 682 -6.05 -0.95 -45.72
N ARG A 683 -7.37 -0.83 -45.67
CA ARG A 683 -8.10 0.07 -44.76
C ARG A 683 -8.84 -0.72 -43.70
N TYR A 684 -8.79 -0.23 -42.47
CA TYR A 684 -9.37 -0.87 -41.28
C TYR A 684 -10.17 0.15 -40.47
N GLY A 685 -11.28 -0.28 -39.85
CA GLY A 685 -12.17 0.58 -39.08
C GLY A 685 -13.51 0.85 -39.78
N GLY A 686 -14.06 2.04 -39.55
CA GLY A 686 -15.41 2.40 -40.00
C GLY A 686 -16.49 1.51 -39.40
N VAL A 687 -17.62 1.35 -40.11
CA VAL A 687 -18.84 0.66 -39.63
C VAL A 687 -18.60 -0.78 -39.20
N SER A 688 -17.56 -1.43 -39.74
CA SER A 688 -17.18 -2.82 -39.49
C SER A 688 -16.33 -3.02 -38.22
N GLY A 689 -15.86 -1.95 -37.59
CA GLY A 689 -14.93 -2.03 -36.45
C GLY A 689 -13.52 -2.49 -36.85
N PHE A 690 -12.76 -3.02 -35.89
CA PHE A 690 -11.40 -3.52 -36.12
C PHE A 690 -11.26 -5.03 -35.85
N PRO A 691 -10.35 -5.75 -36.54
CA PRO A 691 -10.35 -7.22 -36.61
C PRO A 691 -10.03 -7.93 -35.28
N ASP A 692 -9.27 -7.32 -34.39
CA ASP A 692 -9.00 -7.80 -33.03
C ASP A 692 -9.17 -6.63 -32.03
N GLN A 693 -10.34 -5.98 -32.07
CA GLN A 693 -10.64 -4.86 -31.19
C GLN A 693 -10.79 -5.31 -29.73
N ARG A 694 -10.06 -4.67 -28.82
CA ARG A 694 -10.02 -5.06 -27.41
C ARG A 694 -10.00 -3.87 -26.46
N ILE A 695 -10.96 -3.85 -25.52
CA ILE A 695 -10.94 -2.90 -24.40
C ILE A 695 -9.77 -3.27 -23.47
N VAL A 696 -8.87 -2.31 -23.25
CA VAL A 696 -7.75 -2.42 -22.30
C VAL A 696 -8.11 -1.73 -20.98
N GLY A 697 -8.85 -0.62 -21.03
CA GLY A 697 -9.32 0.06 -19.83
C GLY A 697 -10.47 1.03 -20.11
N GLY A 698 -11.34 1.19 -19.11
CA GLY A 698 -12.54 2.03 -19.18
C GLY A 698 -13.77 1.26 -19.67
N LYS A 699 -14.89 1.99 -19.81
CA LYS A 699 -16.13 1.48 -20.39
C LYS A 699 -16.29 2.08 -21.78
N TRP A 700 -16.23 1.24 -22.81
CA TRP A 700 -16.40 1.64 -24.21
C TRP A 700 -17.69 1.03 -24.76
N ASN A 701 -18.58 1.90 -25.23
CA ASN A 701 -19.75 1.51 -26.02
C ASN A 701 -19.33 1.61 -27.50
N ILE A 702 -19.50 0.54 -28.26
CA ILE A 702 -19.11 0.46 -29.68
C ILE A 702 -20.35 0.20 -30.51
N THR A 703 -20.73 1.15 -31.37
CA THR A 703 -21.96 1.08 -32.17
C THR A 703 -21.66 1.57 -33.58
N GLN A 704 -21.78 0.70 -34.58
CA GLN A 704 -21.63 1.04 -36.01
C GLN A 704 -20.36 1.84 -36.35
N GLY A 705 -19.22 1.50 -35.75
CA GLY A 705 -17.94 2.21 -35.96
C GLY A 705 -17.75 3.50 -35.15
N VAL A 706 -18.71 3.85 -34.29
CA VAL A 706 -18.58 4.91 -33.30
C VAL A 706 -18.14 4.30 -31.96
N PHE A 707 -17.06 4.83 -31.40
CA PHE A 707 -16.42 4.37 -30.17
C PHE A 707 -16.60 5.42 -29.08
N THR A 708 -17.60 5.24 -28.20
CA THR A 708 -17.86 6.15 -27.09
C THR A 708 -17.33 5.57 -25.79
N GLN A 709 -16.24 6.15 -25.28
CA GLN A 709 -15.83 5.98 -23.89
C GLN A 709 -16.87 6.67 -22.98
N ALA A 710 -17.18 6.06 -21.84
CA ALA A 710 -18.29 6.48 -20.97
C ALA A 710 -17.94 6.56 -19.46
N VAL A 711 -16.67 6.76 -19.09
CA VAL A 711 -16.24 6.90 -17.67
C VAL A 711 -15.72 8.32 -17.43
N PRO A 712 -16.37 9.14 -16.58
CA PRO A 712 -16.03 10.56 -16.46
C PRO A 712 -14.68 10.84 -15.78
N ASN A 713 -14.20 9.92 -14.93
CA ASN A 713 -13.02 10.13 -14.09
C ASN A 713 -11.76 10.40 -14.95
N PRO A 714 -10.89 11.36 -14.58
CA PRO A 714 -9.71 11.74 -15.36
C PRO A 714 -8.58 10.68 -15.28
N ALA A 715 -8.63 9.69 -16.17
CA ALA A 715 -7.61 8.66 -16.34
C ALA A 715 -7.50 8.19 -17.81
N ASP A 716 -6.33 7.70 -18.21
CA ASP A 716 -6.06 7.22 -19.57
C ASP A 716 -6.76 5.86 -19.83
N TYR A 717 -7.92 5.90 -20.48
CA TYR A 717 -8.69 4.73 -20.92
C TYR A 717 -8.36 4.38 -22.37
N MET A 718 -8.30 3.08 -22.69
CA MET A 718 -7.79 2.61 -23.99
C MET A 718 -8.61 1.47 -24.57
N LEU A 719 -8.70 1.48 -25.89
CA LEU A 719 -9.23 0.39 -26.72
C LEU A 719 -8.18 0.09 -27.81
N ASN A 720 -7.58 -1.10 -27.76
CA ASN A 720 -6.66 -1.56 -28.78
C ASN A 720 -7.42 -1.96 -30.05
N THR A 721 -6.84 -1.68 -31.21
CA THR A 721 -7.48 -1.93 -32.52
C THR A 721 -7.11 -3.29 -33.13
N GLY A 722 -6.15 -4.03 -32.55
CA GLY A 722 -5.63 -5.24 -33.18
C GLY A 722 -4.75 -4.98 -34.40
N ILE A 723 -4.47 -3.71 -34.74
CA ILE A 723 -3.57 -3.33 -35.82
C ILE A 723 -2.14 -3.18 -35.27
N TYR A 724 -1.18 -3.83 -35.95
CA TYR A 724 0.26 -3.71 -35.69
C TYR A 724 0.95 -3.27 -36.98
N ALA A 725 1.53 -2.07 -36.98
CA ALA A 725 2.03 -1.46 -38.21
C ALA A 725 3.26 -0.57 -37.97
N SER A 726 3.94 -0.26 -39.07
CA SER A 726 5.14 0.60 -39.15
C SER A 726 4.93 1.81 -40.05
N ASN A 727 4.11 1.68 -41.10
CA ASN A 727 3.75 2.77 -42.02
C ASN A 727 2.22 2.78 -42.21
N TYR A 728 1.56 3.84 -41.74
CA TYR A 728 0.09 3.96 -41.78
C TYR A 728 -0.38 5.40 -41.58
N THR A 729 -1.58 5.70 -42.04
CA THR A 729 -2.36 6.87 -41.59
C THR A 729 -3.45 6.39 -40.64
N ILE A 730 -3.62 7.05 -39.49
CA ILE A 730 -4.78 6.88 -38.61
C ILE A 730 -5.53 8.21 -38.48
N GLN A 731 -6.85 8.17 -38.58
CA GLN A 731 -7.72 9.33 -38.38
C GLN A 731 -8.99 8.98 -37.63
N ALA A 732 -9.56 9.96 -36.93
CA ALA A 732 -10.86 9.89 -36.29
C ALA A 732 -11.44 11.29 -36.09
N ASP A 733 -12.76 11.40 -36.19
CA ASP A 733 -13.49 12.60 -35.80
C ASP A 733 -13.85 12.48 -34.31
N ILE A 734 -13.29 13.35 -33.48
CA ILE A 734 -13.31 13.21 -32.02
C ILE A 734 -14.19 14.29 -31.40
N THR A 735 -15.27 13.87 -30.75
CA THR A 735 -16.14 14.74 -29.96
C THR A 735 -15.78 14.63 -28.48
N LEU A 736 -15.49 15.76 -27.86
CA LEU A 736 -15.18 15.88 -26.44
C LEU A 736 -16.39 16.47 -25.69
N PRO A 737 -16.58 16.12 -24.40
CA PRO A 737 -17.53 16.80 -23.53
C PRO A 737 -17.01 18.19 -23.18
N ASP A 738 -17.89 19.10 -22.75
CA ASP A 738 -17.48 20.46 -22.37
C ASP A 738 -16.90 20.52 -20.94
N THR A 739 -15.86 19.71 -20.70
CA THR A 739 -15.11 19.66 -19.44
C THR A 739 -13.60 19.83 -19.70
N PRO A 740 -12.86 20.59 -18.87
CA PRO A 740 -11.46 20.89 -19.11
C PRO A 740 -10.56 19.64 -19.00
N ASP A 741 -10.90 18.69 -18.14
CA ASP A 741 -10.09 17.47 -17.97
C ASP A 741 -10.35 16.39 -19.04
N SER A 742 -11.04 16.73 -20.13
CA SER A 742 -11.32 15.80 -21.22
C SER A 742 -10.31 15.85 -22.37
N GLY A 743 -10.10 14.69 -23.02
CA GLY A 743 -9.26 14.56 -24.20
C GLY A 743 -9.42 13.21 -24.90
N GLY A 744 -9.24 13.19 -26.23
CA GLY A 744 -9.37 11.99 -27.07
C GLY A 744 -8.33 11.97 -28.19
N GLY A 745 -7.94 10.78 -28.65
CA GLY A 745 -6.88 10.60 -29.65
C GLY A 745 -6.35 9.18 -29.71
N PHE A 746 -5.05 9.04 -29.97
CA PHE A 746 -4.41 7.74 -30.25
C PHE A 746 -3.18 7.47 -29.38
N MET A 747 -3.00 6.20 -29.02
CA MET A 747 -1.73 5.67 -28.54
C MET A 747 -1.15 4.76 -29.63
N ILE A 748 0.10 4.99 -30.00
CA ILE A 748 0.76 4.42 -31.17
C ILE A 748 2.12 3.81 -30.82
N HIS A 749 2.51 2.82 -31.61
CA HIS A 749 3.75 2.06 -31.45
C HIS A 749 3.91 1.47 -30.04
N MET A 750 2.81 1.03 -29.44
CA MET A 750 2.83 0.30 -28.18
C MET A 750 3.58 -1.03 -28.36
N PRO A 751 4.41 -1.47 -27.40
CA PRO A 751 5.14 -2.74 -27.52
C PRO A 751 4.19 -3.95 -27.51
N GLU A 752 3.10 -3.85 -26.76
CA GLU A 752 2.11 -4.90 -26.49
C GLU A 752 0.71 -4.26 -26.51
N GLN A 753 -0.35 -5.01 -26.88
CA GLN A 753 -1.71 -4.47 -27.03
C GLN A 753 -2.23 -3.70 -25.81
N SER A 754 -1.88 -4.13 -24.60
CA SER A 754 -2.38 -3.58 -23.34
C SER A 754 -1.44 -2.59 -22.63
N ARG A 755 -0.17 -2.49 -23.04
CA ARG A 755 0.90 -1.86 -22.24
C ARG A 755 1.20 -0.43 -22.70
N LYS A 756 1.25 0.50 -21.75
CA LYS A 756 1.56 1.92 -22.01
C LYS A 756 3.05 2.23 -22.07
N SER A 757 3.87 1.60 -21.22
CA SER A 757 5.33 1.81 -21.19
C SER A 757 5.97 1.62 -22.57
N GLY A 758 6.83 2.54 -22.99
CA GLY A 758 7.47 2.54 -24.31
C GLY A 758 6.59 2.97 -25.49
N ALA A 759 5.30 3.23 -25.29
CA ALA A 759 4.41 3.75 -26.33
C ALA A 759 4.53 5.26 -26.52
N ALA A 760 4.04 5.76 -27.67
CA ALA A 760 3.82 7.19 -27.91
C ALA A 760 2.33 7.52 -27.89
N ILE A 761 1.98 8.74 -27.50
CA ILE A 761 0.59 9.23 -27.44
C ILE A 761 0.48 10.57 -28.18
N VAL A 762 -0.63 10.74 -28.92
CA VAL A 762 -1.06 12.03 -29.47
C VAL A 762 -2.54 12.21 -29.18
N ARG A 763 -2.93 13.27 -28.47
CA ARG A 763 -4.29 13.42 -27.94
C ARG A 763 -4.67 14.89 -27.77
N PHE A 764 -5.96 15.20 -27.90
CA PHE A 764 -6.52 16.46 -27.44
C PHE A 764 -6.44 16.60 -25.91
N ILE A 765 -6.46 17.84 -25.43
CA ILE A 765 -6.47 18.29 -24.02
C ILE A 765 -7.36 19.52 -23.86
N ARG A 766 -7.75 19.83 -22.61
CA ARG A 766 -8.53 21.03 -22.26
C ARG A 766 -9.83 21.14 -23.06
N GLY A 767 -10.59 20.05 -23.17
CA GLY A 767 -11.85 20.02 -23.92
C GLY A 767 -11.71 20.49 -25.37
N GLY A 768 -10.54 20.29 -26.01
CA GLY A 768 -10.27 20.64 -27.40
C GLY A 768 -9.49 21.95 -27.62
N GLU A 769 -9.12 22.69 -26.57
CA GLU A 769 -8.28 23.91 -26.69
C GLU A 769 -6.82 23.64 -27.10
N GLY A 770 -6.42 22.37 -27.19
CA GLY A 770 -5.09 22.00 -27.64
C GLY A 770 -4.92 20.52 -27.91
N VAL A 771 -3.79 20.18 -28.52
CA VAL A 771 -3.31 18.82 -28.75
C VAL A 771 -1.88 18.71 -28.21
N PHE A 772 -1.53 17.57 -27.62
CA PHE A 772 -0.18 17.28 -27.15
C PHE A 772 0.31 15.92 -27.64
N TRP A 773 1.63 15.76 -27.63
CA TRP A 773 2.29 14.50 -27.94
C TRP A 773 3.45 14.23 -26.98
N GLY A 774 3.72 12.94 -26.78
CA GLY A 774 4.79 12.48 -25.91
C GLY A 774 4.94 10.97 -25.93
N VAL A 775 5.75 10.46 -25.02
CA VAL A 775 6.04 9.02 -24.89
C VAL A 775 5.97 8.62 -23.42
N TYR A 776 5.63 7.37 -23.14
CA TYR A 776 5.85 6.78 -21.82
C TYR A 776 7.20 6.09 -21.85
N ASP A 777 8.03 6.27 -20.82
CA ASP A 777 9.28 5.53 -20.69
C ASP A 777 9.04 4.08 -20.21
N GLU A 778 10.12 3.32 -20.00
CA GLU A 778 10.03 1.90 -19.60
C GLU A 778 9.35 1.71 -18.23
N ALA A 779 9.48 2.70 -17.33
CA ALA A 779 8.79 2.76 -16.04
C ALA A 779 7.33 3.20 -16.15
N GLY A 780 6.84 3.53 -17.36
CA GLY A 780 5.48 4.00 -17.59
C GLY A 780 5.26 5.47 -17.22
N ILE A 781 6.32 6.26 -17.02
CA ILE A 781 6.22 7.69 -16.72
C ILE A 781 6.07 8.47 -18.02
N PHE A 782 5.06 9.34 -18.10
CA PHE A 782 4.83 10.17 -19.27
C PHE A 782 5.90 11.27 -19.43
N ARG A 783 6.44 11.39 -20.64
CA ARG A 783 7.43 12.39 -21.08
C ARG A 783 6.86 13.18 -22.27
N GLY A 784 6.41 14.40 -22.00
CA GLY A 784 5.93 15.32 -23.04
C GLY A 784 7.02 15.67 -24.04
N ARG A 785 6.67 15.66 -25.34
CA ARG A 785 7.57 16.05 -26.45
C ARG A 785 7.09 17.28 -27.22
N GLY A 786 5.84 17.71 -27.01
CA GLY A 786 5.35 19.00 -27.48
C GLY A 786 3.83 19.14 -27.33
N SER A 787 3.33 20.34 -27.58
CA SER A 787 1.89 20.63 -27.66
C SER A 787 1.63 21.89 -28.49
N ALA A 788 0.39 22.03 -28.94
CA ALA A 788 -0.11 23.21 -29.65
C ALA A 788 -1.48 23.64 -29.08
N LYS A 789 -1.76 24.94 -29.13
CA LYS A 789 -3.10 25.49 -28.88
C LYS A 789 -3.92 25.47 -30.16
N LEU A 790 -5.22 25.26 -30.03
CA LEU A 790 -6.18 25.26 -31.13
C LEU A 790 -7.16 26.42 -30.94
N ASN A 791 -7.41 27.19 -32.01
CA ASN A 791 -8.26 28.38 -32.00
C ASN A 791 -9.20 28.39 -33.21
N PRO A 792 -10.52 28.62 -33.04
CA PRO A 792 -11.27 28.64 -31.77
C PRO A 792 -11.46 27.22 -31.19
N LYS A 793 -12.12 27.12 -30.03
CA LYS A 793 -12.54 25.83 -29.44
C LYS A 793 -13.52 25.12 -30.37
N LEU A 794 -13.22 23.88 -30.73
CA LEU A 794 -13.82 23.16 -31.85
C LEU A 794 -15.16 22.51 -31.48
N GLN A 795 -16.24 23.31 -31.51
CA GLN A 795 -17.60 22.84 -31.25
C GLN A 795 -18.08 21.89 -32.36
N GLY A 796 -18.61 20.72 -31.97
CA GLY A 796 -19.07 19.65 -32.87
C GLY A 796 -18.09 18.47 -32.96
N GLY A 797 -16.83 18.64 -32.55
CA GLY A 797 -15.77 17.65 -32.68
C GLY A 797 -14.70 18.07 -33.69
N SER A 798 -13.65 17.28 -33.82
CA SER A 798 -12.45 17.64 -34.59
C SER A 798 -11.77 16.41 -35.17
N GLN A 799 -11.27 16.49 -36.40
CA GLN A 799 -10.51 15.38 -36.97
C GLN A 799 -9.07 15.42 -36.47
N LEU A 800 -8.65 14.41 -35.69
CA LEU A 800 -7.24 14.15 -35.43
C LEU A 800 -6.75 13.14 -36.45
N ARG A 801 -5.70 13.49 -37.21
CA ARG A 801 -5.09 12.61 -38.22
C ARG A 801 -3.58 12.54 -38.02
N LEU A 802 -3.04 11.33 -37.94
CA LEU A 802 -1.60 11.06 -37.84
C LEU A 802 -1.13 10.33 -39.11
N VAL A 803 0.00 10.76 -39.67
CA VAL A 803 0.69 10.04 -40.75
C VAL A 803 2.01 9.51 -40.19
N VAL A 804 2.11 8.20 -40.03
CA VAL A 804 3.23 7.50 -39.40
C VAL A 804 4.07 6.83 -40.48
N ARG A 805 5.38 7.12 -40.49
CA ARG A 805 6.37 6.60 -41.44
C ARG A 805 7.58 6.10 -40.67
N GLY A 806 7.56 4.82 -40.30
CA GLY A 806 8.52 4.21 -39.39
C GLY A 806 8.58 4.97 -38.05
N ASN A 807 9.78 5.36 -37.64
CA ASN A 807 9.98 6.06 -36.36
C ASN A 807 9.67 7.57 -36.40
N ASN A 808 8.83 8.05 -37.33
CA ASN A 808 8.40 9.45 -37.41
C ASN A 808 6.88 9.56 -37.58
N VAL A 809 6.27 10.58 -36.97
CA VAL A 809 4.87 10.94 -37.17
C VAL A 809 4.69 12.42 -37.53
N ASP A 810 3.80 12.69 -38.48
CA ASP A 810 3.22 14.00 -38.72
C ASP A 810 1.82 14.05 -38.08
N ILE A 811 1.50 15.16 -37.43
CA ILE A 811 0.28 15.37 -36.66
C ILE A 811 -0.55 16.47 -37.34
N PHE A 812 -1.81 16.17 -37.65
CA PHE A 812 -2.77 17.08 -38.26
C PHE A 812 -4.04 17.19 -37.40
N VAL A 813 -4.61 18.39 -37.33
CA VAL A 813 -5.95 18.64 -36.78
C VAL A 813 -6.75 19.44 -37.80
N ASP A 814 -7.90 18.92 -38.21
CA ASP A 814 -8.77 19.51 -39.26
C ASP A 814 -7.96 19.89 -40.52
N ASP A 815 -7.18 18.91 -41.00
CA ASP A 815 -6.18 18.97 -42.08
C ASP A 815 -5.03 20.00 -41.93
N ARG A 816 -5.03 20.82 -40.88
CA ARG A 816 -3.91 21.72 -40.57
C ARG A 816 -2.77 20.94 -39.94
N THR A 817 -1.57 21.04 -40.51
CA THR A 817 -0.35 20.48 -39.90
C THR A 817 -0.06 21.17 -38.57
N ILE A 818 0.02 20.39 -37.50
CA ILE A 818 0.37 20.82 -36.14
C ILE A 818 1.85 20.56 -35.86
N ALA A 819 2.38 19.42 -36.31
CA ALA A 819 3.78 19.06 -36.22
C ALA A 819 4.16 18.08 -37.34
N SER A 820 5.43 18.06 -37.74
CA SER A 820 5.96 17.11 -38.73
C SER A 820 7.29 16.54 -38.26
N GLY A 821 7.59 15.30 -38.66
CA GLY A 821 8.86 14.63 -38.32
C GLY A 821 9.06 14.36 -36.82
N VAL A 822 7.98 14.23 -36.05
CA VAL A 822 8.07 13.93 -34.61
C VAL A 822 8.60 12.52 -34.42
N ARG A 823 9.82 12.39 -33.88
CA ARG A 823 10.45 11.09 -33.67
C ARG A 823 9.74 10.27 -32.59
N LEU A 824 9.44 9.01 -32.94
CA LEU A 824 8.92 7.97 -32.06
C LEU A 824 10.08 7.13 -31.47
N PRO A 825 9.91 6.45 -30.31
CA PRO A 825 10.93 5.55 -29.76
C PRO A 825 11.16 4.28 -30.59
N ARG A 826 10.13 3.85 -31.33
CA ARG A 826 10.08 2.61 -32.10
C ARG A 826 9.66 2.90 -33.54
N ALA A 827 10.11 2.08 -34.49
CA ALA A 827 9.68 2.14 -35.87
C ALA A 827 8.33 1.44 -36.14
N GLU A 828 7.82 0.67 -35.18
CA GLU A 828 6.57 -0.09 -35.29
C GLU A 828 5.98 -0.46 -33.91
N GLY A 829 4.69 -0.75 -33.89
CA GLY A 829 4.01 -1.33 -32.73
C GLY A 829 2.48 -1.39 -32.89
N TRP A 830 1.78 -1.72 -31.80
CA TRP A 830 0.31 -1.73 -31.78
C TRP A 830 -0.30 -0.32 -31.75
N ILE A 831 -1.53 -0.23 -32.24
CA ILE A 831 -2.33 1.01 -32.30
C ILE A 831 -3.58 0.89 -31.42
N SER A 832 -3.83 1.90 -30.59
CA SER A 832 -5.01 2.01 -29.73
C SER A 832 -5.68 3.38 -29.83
N LEU A 833 -7.00 3.41 -29.63
CA LEU A 833 -7.74 4.62 -29.30
C LEU A 833 -7.53 4.92 -27.81
N VAL A 834 -7.39 6.20 -27.46
CA VAL A 834 -7.26 6.66 -26.06
C VAL A 834 -8.22 7.82 -25.77
N ALA A 835 -8.85 7.75 -24.61
CA ALA A 835 -9.67 8.80 -24.04
C ALA A 835 -9.20 9.08 -22.60
N TYR A 836 -9.33 10.33 -22.17
CA TYR A 836 -8.99 10.79 -20.82
C TYR A 836 -10.14 11.67 -20.33
N GLY A 837 -10.67 11.35 -19.15
CA GLY A 837 -12.01 11.77 -18.77
C GLY A 837 -13.09 11.14 -19.68
N GLY A 838 -14.33 11.60 -19.56
CA GLY A 838 -15.45 11.10 -20.34
C GLY A 838 -16.75 11.87 -20.15
N PRO A 839 -17.78 11.65 -20.98
CA PRO A 839 -17.78 10.72 -22.12
C PRO A 839 -17.06 11.30 -23.34
N VAL A 840 -16.18 10.53 -23.97
CA VAL A 840 -15.45 10.92 -25.19
C VAL A 840 -15.84 10.00 -26.34
N THR A 841 -16.18 10.57 -27.49
CA THR A 841 -16.59 9.82 -28.68
C THR A 841 -15.57 9.97 -29.80
N LEU A 842 -15.16 8.84 -30.39
CA LEU A 842 -14.40 8.80 -31.64
C LEU A 842 -15.28 8.16 -32.72
N ALA A 843 -15.57 8.91 -33.78
CA ALA A 843 -16.33 8.48 -34.96
C ALA A 843 -15.43 8.45 -36.20
N ASN A 844 -15.92 7.82 -37.28
CA ASN A 844 -15.23 7.72 -38.58
C ASN A 844 -13.77 7.25 -38.47
N VAL A 845 -13.49 6.38 -37.50
CA VAL A 845 -12.14 5.93 -37.18
C VAL A 845 -11.63 5.04 -38.31
N GLU A 846 -10.60 5.47 -39.03
CA GLU A 846 -9.96 4.71 -40.12
C GLU A 846 -8.45 4.60 -39.88
N ILE A 847 -7.91 3.41 -40.10
CA ILE A 847 -6.48 3.14 -40.19
C ILE A 847 -6.18 2.58 -41.58
N THR A 848 -5.47 3.35 -42.40
CA THR A 848 -4.95 2.90 -43.70
C THR A 848 -3.49 2.47 -43.51
N VAL A 849 -3.20 1.18 -43.68
CA VAL A 849 -1.86 0.59 -43.58
C VAL A 849 -1.31 0.31 -44.98
N GLY A 850 -0.04 0.61 -45.23
CA GLY A 850 0.74 0.06 -46.34
C GLY A 850 0.26 0.32 -47.78
N LEU A 851 -0.72 1.20 -48.00
CA LEU A 851 -1.09 1.72 -49.33
C LEU A 851 -0.25 2.97 -49.62
N ASP A 852 0.25 3.10 -50.86
CA ASP A 852 1.26 4.10 -51.23
C ASP A 852 0.85 5.56 -50.91
N GLN A 853 1.81 6.35 -50.39
CA GLN A 853 1.77 7.81 -50.22
C GLN A 853 3.10 8.43 -50.65
#